data_AF-A0AAV1QFG8-F1
#
_entry.id   AF-A0AAV1QFG8-F1
#
_cell.length_a   1.000
_cell.length_b   1.000
_cell.length_c   1.000
_cell.angle_alpha   90.00
_cell.angle_beta   90.00
_cell.angle_gamma   90.00
#
_symmetry.space_group_name_H-M   'P 1'
#
loop_
_entity.id
_entity.type
_entity.pdbx_description
1 polymer ?
#
loop_
_entity_poly.entity_id
_entity_poly.type
_entity_poly.pdbx_seq_one_letter_code
_entity_poly.pdbx_strand_id
1 'polypeptide(L)'
;MDPDAKQTIQMAALGRPFSLGMLYDCRKDLLIPSMTLWDHDELLNHIGERSQCFNDFEIVASESIEDKTSSLNVDASLKLSVLFGVFETNGSAKYLNDYKKSKHQARVTLKYEATTKFRELSMDHLGGGNIKYPHVFQEGVATHVVTAILYGAQAFFVFDREVSKDEDHQVVEGNMKSMVKWIPCVKGDSSIKLNLNDESTANVEKFSCKFHGDFFLDRNPVTYQDAVQVYQNLPKLLGANRENVVPMKVWLLPLTCLDSGVTQLVRQISAVFVRTVQTVIEDLSELEMRCNDALKTTIAEQFPEIGKKLKTFKKLCFDFKDKFQQDFAEKLPLIRGGEEEDLPNTFSMVKLMKWMDYAEKEIYTLQSFINMMKNIKIVPSENDLHKETLSAEHAVCLVFTPLGSAEPYLPALSNCQDETVKPVPPETEVLGAIMNKAKLFSDFAEANKENRNIKFLIVALPNKAQKGVSIHLYKDGFPVTEDFEPPSKPETVEERDITHNSVTLNICPPRFGAKNITSYSVEYCVSGEDGWQKMRASTAQDVTVFCPRPETQYLFRCRAVTSAGVGPARDVHHSIKTLSCDEPETETKDSFNCGRPVKSKETITVHVCTKACEFPQVAQSVLEDFTELEMRCNNVMTTTIVQQFPQIGKKLKTFKDLCSEFKLTFQLTLAKKLPSILEGGEEEVVLADILKKRHSSPFSSTNLNKWMDCKEKEIYILKSFTKMLKNTKIVPSQSDLQEEILSSEHAVCFVFTSLGSDEPYLSALSNYLNQTLNPDDPEDPYSHHIEREQWYASPEVSDAMMNKAKLFSDFAEANKENKNIKFLTVGLTNETQQGSSIYVYKDILSVNENFDLPSKPETVTAGDVTHNSVTLKISPPRFGAENITCYLLEYCVSGEDEWQQTTAPKAEDVTVSGLTPNTEYMFRCRAVTSVGVGPAVEISGPCSSTRKLHSETQELKDEYENDTKEKVSVQDLIKIKEEEIVRLQDWIVSLMDQSAQCITRLQEIALRPNSLTTPEYIDMLIEGEKSEAKEGYQVRIQSLEAMNDRAEIISKVATLTE
;
A
#
# COMPACT_ATOMS: atom_id res chain seq x y z
N MET A 1 39.08 -0.09 -32.98
CA MET A 1 38.45 0.56 -31.81
C MET A 1 39.56 1.26 -31.04
N ASP A 2 39.51 2.59 -31.00
CA ASP A 2 40.58 3.48 -30.52
C ASP A 2 40.46 3.70 -28.99
N PRO A 3 41.53 3.56 -28.18
CA PRO A 3 41.51 3.72 -26.72
C PRO A 3 41.08 5.10 -26.20
N ASP A 4 41.00 6.12 -27.06
CA ASP A 4 40.67 7.51 -26.71
C ASP A 4 39.16 7.86 -26.76
N ALA A 5 38.28 6.91 -27.09
CA ALA A 5 36.82 7.11 -27.09
C ALA A 5 36.17 7.34 -25.70
N LYS A 6 36.97 7.49 -24.63
CA LYS A 6 36.54 7.55 -23.22
C LYS A 6 36.06 8.91 -22.70
N GLN A 7 36.00 9.96 -23.53
CA GLN A 7 35.77 11.33 -23.04
C GLN A 7 34.43 11.98 -23.47
N THR A 8 33.67 11.40 -24.40
CA THR A 8 32.39 12.00 -24.85
C THR A 8 31.28 11.74 -23.83
N ILE A 9 30.59 12.80 -23.38
CA ILE A 9 29.47 12.72 -22.44
C ILE A 9 28.15 12.66 -23.23
N GLN A 10 27.29 11.71 -22.87
CA GLN A 10 25.91 11.67 -23.36
C GLN A 10 25.00 12.38 -22.35
N MET A 11 24.00 13.13 -22.82
CA MET A 11 23.11 13.90 -21.93
C MET A 11 21.71 14.06 -22.53
N ALA A 12 20.68 14.12 -21.69
CA ALA A 12 19.33 14.48 -22.10
C ALA A 12 19.20 15.98 -22.44
N ALA A 13 18.51 16.30 -23.54
CA ALA A 13 18.32 17.67 -23.99
C ALA A 13 17.30 18.44 -23.14
N LEU A 14 16.25 17.77 -22.65
CA LEU A 14 15.23 18.31 -21.73
C LEU A 14 14.52 19.58 -22.23
N GLY A 15 14.23 19.64 -23.54
CA GLY A 15 13.56 20.76 -24.18
C GLY A 15 14.46 21.99 -24.41
N ARG A 16 15.77 21.88 -24.15
CA ARG A 16 16.75 22.95 -24.43
C ARG A 16 17.12 22.99 -25.92
N PRO A 17 17.35 24.18 -26.50
CA PRO A 17 17.55 24.35 -27.94
C PRO A 17 18.99 24.03 -28.38
N PHE A 18 19.39 22.76 -28.33
CA PHE A 18 20.70 22.32 -28.79
C PHE A 18 20.83 22.37 -30.32
N SER A 19 21.99 22.82 -30.81
CA SER A 19 22.42 22.63 -32.20
C SER A 19 23.85 22.11 -32.27
N LEU A 20 24.21 21.47 -33.39
CA LEU A 20 25.57 20.98 -33.61
C LEU A 20 26.57 22.14 -33.60
N GLY A 21 27.75 21.89 -33.05
CA GLY A 21 28.82 22.88 -32.91
C GLY A 21 28.60 23.93 -31.82
N MET A 22 27.47 23.90 -31.09
CA MET A 22 27.26 24.77 -29.93
C MET A 22 28.24 24.42 -28.80
N LEU A 23 28.67 25.46 -28.10
CA LEU A 23 29.48 25.32 -26.90
C LEU A 23 28.61 25.15 -25.65
N TYR A 24 29.11 24.37 -24.69
CA TYR A 24 28.39 24.02 -23.46
C TYR A 24 29.31 24.09 -22.23
N ASP A 25 28.82 24.68 -21.15
CA ASP A 25 29.47 24.67 -19.83
C ASP A 25 28.80 23.65 -18.90
N CYS A 26 29.41 22.48 -18.74
CA CYS A 26 28.93 21.41 -17.85
C CYS A 26 28.92 21.80 -16.37
N ARG A 27 29.65 22.85 -15.96
CA ARG A 27 29.61 23.32 -14.56
C ARG A 27 28.27 24.00 -14.28
N LYS A 28 27.83 24.85 -15.20
CA LYS A 28 26.61 25.68 -15.09
C LYS A 28 25.39 25.09 -15.81
N ASP A 29 25.56 24.00 -16.55
CA ASP A 29 24.58 23.47 -17.52
C ASP A 29 24.06 24.51 -18.51
N LEU A 30 24.97 25.37 -18.98
CA LEU A 30 24.65 26.54 -19.80
C LEU A 30 25.05 26.33 -21.27
N LEU A 31 24.11 26.65 -22.17
CA LEU A 31 24.34 26.74 -23.62
C LEU A 31 24.94 28.09 -23.99
N ILE A 32 25.94 28.10 -24.87
CA ILE A 32 26.66 29.30 -25.29
C ILE A 32 26.51 29.46 -26.82
N PRO A 33 25.39 30.04 -27.30
CA PRO A 33 25.12 30.16 -28.73
C PRO A 33 25.89 31.32 -29.40
N SER A 34 26.43 32.26 -28.62
CA SER A 34 27.09 33.48 -29.13
C SER A 34 28.53 33.27 -29.60
N MET A 35 29.12 32.10 -29.34
CA MET A 35 30.50 31.77 -29.69
C MET A 35 30.53 30.42 -30.39
N THR A 36 31.33 30.31 -31.45
CA THR A 36 31.47 29.08 -32.25
C THR A 36 32.93 28.83 -32.57
N LEU A 37 33.29 27.56 -32.78
CA LEU A 37 34.65 27.19 -33.21
C LEU A 37 34.83 27.26 -34.73
N TRP A 38 33.71 27.29 -35.47
CA TRP A 38 33.64 27.21 -36.94
C TRP A 38 32.67 28.24 -37.51
N ASP A 39 32.81 28.54 -38.81
CA ASP A 39 31.79 29.24 -39.59
C ASP A 39 30.53 28.37 -39.72
N HIS A 40 29.37 29.01 -39.76
CA HIS A 40 28.09 28.30 -39.88
C HIS A 40 27.99 27.47 -41.17
N ASP A 41 28.32 28.07 -42.32
CA ASP A 41 28.22 27.40 -43.63
C ASP A 41 29.22 26.25 -43.78
N GLU A 42 30.40 26.39 -43.17
CA GLU A 42 31.44 25.36 -43.17
C GLU A 42 31.02 24.16 -42.31
N LEU A 43 30.48 24.43 -41.13
CA LEU A 43 29.96 23.40 -40.22
C LEU A 43 28.85 22.56 -40.88
N LEU A 44 27.93 23.20 -41.60
CA LEU A 44 26.81 22.52 -42.27
C LEU A 44 27.26 21.48 -43.31
N ASN A 45 28.38 21.72 -43.99
CA ASN A 45 28.91 20.80 -45.01
C ASN A 45 29.51 19.52 -44.42
N HIS A 46 29.75 19.48 -43.10
CA HIS A 46 30.37 18.37 -42.39
C HIS A 46 29.41 17.61 -41.46
N ILE A 47 28.10 17.87 -41.57
CA ILE A 47 27.06 17.18 -40.80
C ILE A 47 26.64 15.91 -41.55
N GLY A 48 26.87 14.76 -40.91
CA GLY A 48 26.22 13.50 -41.29
C GLY A 48 24.82 13.43 -40.69
N GLU A 49 23.83 13.01 -41.48
CA GLU A 49 22.48 12.71 -41.01
C GLU A 49 22.13 11.26 -41.35
N ARG A 50 21.61 10.53 -40.36
CA ARG A 50 21.01 9.20 -40.57
C ARG A 50 19.60 9.15 -39.99
N SER A 51 18.73 8.44 -40.67
CA SER A 51 17.38 8.16 -40.16
C SER A 51 17.47 7.18 -39.00
N GLN A 52 16.84 7.52 -37.88
CA GLN A 52 16.79 6.67 -36.68
C GLN A 52 15.35 6.71 -36.16
N CYS A 53 14.50 5.88 -36.77
CA CYS A 53 13.07 5.82 -36.49
C CYS A 53 12.81 4.78 -35.39
N PHE A 54 12.26 5.20 -34.26
CA PHE A 54 11.77 4.27 -33.24
C PHE A 54 10.56 4.90 -32.56
N ASN A 55 9.47 4.16 -32.45
CA ASN A 55 8.28 4.58 -31.72
C ASN A 55 8.00 3.54 -30.65
N ASP A 56 7.83 4.00 -29.42
CA ASP A 56 7.56 3.13 -28.27
C ASP A 56 6.68 3.85 -27.24
N PHE A 57 6.11 3.07 -26.34
CA PHE A 57 5.35 3.59 -25.22
C PHE A 57 5.70 2.84 -23.95
N GLU A 58 5.68 3.57 -22.85
CA GLU A 58 6.02 3.04 -21.54
C GLU A 58 4.93 3.44 -20.55
N ILE A 59 4.54 2.50 -19.67
CA ILE A 59 3.61 2.79 -18.59
C ILE A 59 4.40 2.87 -17.31
N VAL A 60 4.52 4.08 -16.80
CA VAL A 60 5.26 4.39 -15.59
C VAL A 60 4.26 4.41 -14.44
N ALA A 61 4.30 3.37 -13.61
CA ALA A 61 3.42 3.25 -12.43
C ALA A 61 4.07 3.85 -11.17
N SER A 62 5.39 4.00 -11.14
CA SER A 62 6.12 4.56 -10.01
C SER A 62 6.57 5.98 -10.32
N GLU A 63 6.52 6.86 -9.32
CA GLU A 63 6.75 8.30 -9.51
C GLU A 63 7.87 8.86 -8.66
N SER A 64 8.78 8.01 -8.21
CA SER A 64 9.97 8.50 -7.54
C SER A 64 10.73 9.44 -8.48
N ILE A 65 11.53 10.32 -7.89
CA ILE A 65 12.43 11.18 -8.67
C ILE A 65 13.31 10.31 -9.57
N GLU A 66 13.76 9.16 -9.05
CA GLU A 66 14.54 8.17 -9.80
C GLU A 66 13.80 7.69 -11.06
N ASP A 67 12.56 7.27 -10.93
CA ASP A 67 11.75 6.76 -12.06
C ASP A 67 11.56 7.85 -13.12
N LYS A 68 11.21 9.07 -12.71
CA LYS A 68 11.02 10.18 -13.65
C LYS A 68 12.31 10.55 -14.38
N THR A 69 13.42 10.60 -13.65
CA THR A 69 14.74 10.87 -14.26
C THR A 69 15.15 9.74 -15.20
N SER A 70 14.87 8.49 -14.85
CA SER A 70 15.13 7.32 -15.70
C SER A 70 14.29 7.35 -16.97
N SER A 71 12.99 7.64 -16.87
CA SER A 71 12.09 7.75 -18.04
C SER A 71 12.52 8.84 -19.02
N LEU A 72 13.24 9.87 -18.57
CA LEU A 72 13.79 10.95 -19.41
C LEU A 72 15.29 10.80 -19.70
N ASN A 73 15.91 9.67 -19.32
CA ASN A 73 17.34 9.41 -19.47
C ASN A 73 18.24 10.51 -18.88
N VAL A 74 17.88 11.00 -17.69
CA VAL A 74 18.61 12.05 -16.95
C VAL A 74 19.68 11.40 -16.08
N ASP A 75 20.94 11.59 -16.44
CA ASP A 75 22.08 11.08 -15.68
C ASP A 75 22.25 11.77 -14.32
N ALA A 76 22.99 11.14 -13.41
CA ALA A 76 23.20 11.62 -12.04
C ALA A 76 23.76 13.06 -11.96
N SER A 77 24.64 13.44 -12.90
CA SER A 77 25.19 14.80 -12.96
C SER A 77 24.11 15.84 -13.28
N LEU A 78 23.20 15.53 -14.22
CA LEU A 78 22.13 16.43 -14.67
C LEU A 78 20.94 16.42 -13.70
N LYS A 79 20.72 15.32 -12.97
CA LYS A 79 19.66 15.14 -11.98
C LYS A 79 19.61 16.30 -10.98
N LEU A 80 20.75 16.69 -10.41
CA LEU A 80 20.79 17.82 -9.48
C LEU A 80 20.38 19.13 -10.16
N SER A 81 20.90 19.43 -11.34
CA SER A 81 20.50 20.66 -12.05
C SER A 81 19.02 20.75 -12.34
N VAL A 82 18.37 19.61 -12.63
CA VAL A 82 16.92 19.52 -12.76
C VAL A 82 16.24 19.79 -11.41
N LEU A 83 16.62 19.06 -10.36
CA LEU A 83 16.00 19.18 -9.02
C LEU A 83 16.11 20.59 -8.44
N PHE A 84 17.16 21.32 -8.81
CA PHE A 84 17.48 22.65 -8.31
C PHE A 84 17.12 23.77 -9.30
N GLY A 85 16.52 23.45 -10.44
CA GLY A 85 16.06 24.46 -11.40
C GLY A 85 17.19 25.31 -11.98
N VAL A 86 18.40 24.76 -12.14
CA VAL A 86 19.57 25.46 -12.72
C VAL A 86 19.28 25.93 -14.16
N PHE A 87 18.42 25.21 -14.86
CA PHE A 87 17.85 25.62 -16.14
C PHE A 87 16.35 25.32 -16.19
N GLU A 88 15.62 26.09 -17.00
CA GLU A 88 14.19 25.87 -17.20
C GLU A 88 13.95 24.60 -18.06
N THR A 89 13.12 23.69 -17.55
CA THR A 89 12.69 22.51 -18.30
C THR A 89 11.52 22.85 -19.21
N ASN A 90 11.58 22.41 -20.47
CA ASN A 90 10.57 22.70 -21.49
C ASN A 90 9.98 21.44 -22.11
N GLY A 91 8.82 21.59 -22.76
CA GLY A 91 8.13 20.50 -23.43
C GLY A 91 7.82 19.34 -22.48
N SER A 92 8.22 18.13 -22.89
CA SER A 92 8.04 16.89 -22.12
C SER A 92 8.78 16.89 -20.79
N ALA A 93 9.91 17.61 -20.67
CA ALA A 93 10.72 17.64 -19.46
C ALA A 93 10.05 18.34 -18.26
N LYS A 94 8.95 19.08 -18.48
CA LYS A 94 8.12 19.64 -17.40
C LYS A 94 7.53 18.57 -16.49
N TYR A 95 7.43 17.33 -16.96
CA TYR A 95 7.02 16.16 -16.17
C TYR A 95 7.89 15.94 -14.92
N LEU A 96 9.19 16.26 -14.97
CA LEU A 96 10.11 16.14 -13.83
C LEU A 96 9.61 16.91 -12.60
N ASN A 97 8.92 18.03 -12.83
CA ASN A 97 8.42 18.94 -11.81
C ASN A 97 6.95 18.69 -11.41
N ASP A 98 6.25 17.69 -11.99
CA ASP A 98 4.84 17.39 -11.67
C ASP A 98 4.70 16.36 -10.53
N TYR A 99 4.62 16.82 -9.29
CA TYR A 99 4.50 15.93 -8.12
C TYR A 99 3.04 15.70 -7.68
N LYS A 100 2.80 14.58 -7.00
CA LYS A 100 1.54 14.32 -6.31
C LYS A 100 1.28 15.40 -5.27
N LYS A 101 0.02 15.78 -5.10
CA LYS A 101 -0.38 16.80 -4.12
C LYS A 101 -0.88 16.21 -2.80
N SER A 102 -1.11 14.90 -2.76
CA SER A 102 -1.78 14.17 -1.67
C SER A 102 -1.31 12.72 -1.67
N LYS A 103 -1.19 12.10 -0.50
CA LYS A 103 -0.92 10.65 -0.38
C LYS A 103 -2.14 9.81 -0.77
N HIS A 104 -3.34 10.39 -0.69
CA HIS A 104 -4.59 9.75 -1.12
C HIS A 104 -4.85 9.90 -2.62
N GLN A 105 -3.86 10.34 -3.40
CA GLN A 105 -3.94 10.41 -4.86
C GLN A 105 -3.30 9.16 -5.47
N ALA A 106 -4.10 8.38 -6.20
CA ALA A 106 -3.60 7.35 -7.11
C ALA A 106 -3.21 8.02 -8.43
N ARG A 107 -2.08 7.59 -9.01
CA ARG A 107 -1.56 8.19 -10.23
C ARG A 107 -0.88 7.17 -11.11
N VAL A 108 -1.08 7.28 -12.41
CA VAL A 108 -0.43 6.46 -13.43
C VAL A 108 -0.02 7.35 -14.58
N THR A 109 1.21 7.20 -15.07
CA THR A 109 1.72 8.00 -16.18
C THR A 109 1.93 7.12 -17.42
N LEU A 110 1.38 7.55 -18.57
CA LEU A 110 1.67 6.98 -19.87
C LEU A 110 2.71 7.85 -20.58
N LYS A 111 3.83 7.26 -20.95
CA LYS A 111 4.88 7.88 -21.75
C LYS A 111 4.75 7.43 -23.20
N TYR A 112 4.82 8.38 -24.11
CA TYR A 112 5.00 8.19 -25.54
C TYR A 112 6.40 8.68 -25.92
N GLU A 113 7.10 7.90 -26.74
CA GLU A 113 8.43 8.27 -27.24
C GLU A 113 8.56 7.96 -28.74
N ALA A 114 9.03 8.93 -29.51
CA ALA A 114 9.34 8.78 -30.91
C ALA A 114 10.68 9.41 -31.26
N THR A 115 11.65 8.62 -31.69
CA THR A 115 12.92 9.12 -32.26
C THR A 115 12.84 9.11 -33.79
N THR A 116 13.56 10.05 -34.41
CA THR A 116 13.39 10.33 -35.84
C THR A 116 14.67 10.33 -36.65
N LYS A 117 15.65 11.13 -36.25
CA LYS A 117 16.90 11.32 -36.99
C LYS A 117 18.05 11.56 -36.02
N PHE A 118 19.23 11.15 -36.43
CA PHE A 118 20.46 11.38 -35.71
C PHE A 118 21.40 12.19 -36.59
N ARG A 119 21.93 13.29 -36.05
CA ARG A 119 22.89 14.16 -36.73
C ARG A 119 24.20 14.20 -35.97
N GLU A 120 25.32 14.11 -36.67
CA GLU A 120 26.67 14.16 -36.08
C GLU A 120 27.64 14.95 -36.95
N LEU A 121 28.65 15.53 -36.31
CA LEU A 121 29.81 16.13 -36.99
C LEU A 121 30.79 15.03 -37.39
N SER A 122 31.36 15.12 -38.60
CA SER A 122 32.45 14.25 -39.01
C SER A 122 33.68 14.42 -38.10
N MET A 123 34.30 13.31 -37.70
CA MET A 123 35.53 13.31 -36.91
C MET A 123 36.70 14.00 -37.62
N ASP A 124 36.71 14.01 -38.96
CA ASP A 124 37.73 14.71 -39.76
C ASP A 124 37.66 16.23 -39.56
N HIS A 125 36.46 16.77 -39.31
CA HIS A 125 36.23 18.21 -39.09
C HIS A 125 36.59 18.66 -37.67
N LEU A 126 36.71 17.71 -36.72
CA LEU A 126 37.09 17.98 -35.33
C LEU A 126 38.61 18.03 -35.09
N GLY A 127 39.44 17.77 -36.12
CA GLY A 127 40.91 17.84 -36.01
C GLY A 127 41.45 19.27 -35.88
N GLY A 128 42.55 19.44 -35.12
CA GLY A 128 43.13 20.75 -34.75
C GLY A 128 43.59 21.68 -35.88
N GLY A 129 43.53 21.25 -37.15
CA GLY A 129 43.78 22.09 -38.33
C GLY A 129 42.54 22.77 -38.91
N ASN A 130 41.33 22.35 -38.51
CA ASN A 130 40.06 22.78 -39.10
C ASN A 130 39.26 23.74 -38.19
N ILE A 131 39.82 24.10 -37.03
CA ILE A 131 39.19 25.04 -36.07
C ILE A 131 39.51 26.48 -36.51
N LYS A 132 38.47 27.25 -36.83
CA LYS A 132 38.61 28.61 -37.37
C LYS A 132 38.78 29.67 -36.30
N TYR A 133 38.19 29.45 -35.12
CA TYR A 133 38.17 30.41 -34.02
C TYR A 133 38.82 29.85 -32.73
N PRO A 134 40.12 29.54 -32.73
CA PRO A 134 40.80 28.94 -31.57
C PRO A 134 40.88 29.86 -30.35
N HIS A 135 40.71 31.19 -30.52
CA HIS A 135 40.71 32.15 -29.40
C HIS A 135 39.60 31.84 -28.36
N VAL A 136 38.52 31.17 -28.77
CA VAL A 136 37.42 30.74 -27.90
C VAL A 136 37.90 29.84 -26.75
N PHE A 137 38.97 29.06 -26.96
CA PHE A 137 39.58 28.23 -25.92
C PHE A 137 40.17 29.04 -24.76
N GLN A 138 40.60 30.27 -25.01
CA GLN A 138 41.25 31.14 -24.02
C GLN A 138 40.24 31.89 -23.14
N GLU A 139 38.98 32.02 -23.59
CA GLU A 139 37.90 32.72 -22.88
C GLU A 139 37.40 31.95 -21.66
N GLY A 140 37.60 30.62 -21.63
CA GLY A 140 37.22 29.79 -20.49
C GLY A 140 35.71 29.77 -20.18
N VAL A 141 34.88 30.14 -21.15
CA VAL A 141 33.42 30.19 -20.96
C VAL A 141 32.75 28.84 -21.16
N ALA A 142 33.37 27.91 -21.90
CA ALA A 142 32.82 26.61 -22.26
C ALA A 142 33.76 25.46 -21.86
N THR A 143 33.18 24.29 -21.63
CA THR A 143 33.90 23.05 -21.28
C THR A 143 33.82 21.99 -22.38
N HIS A 144 32.73 21.98 -23.14
CA HIS A 144 32.43 20.98 -24.16
C HIS A 144 31.84 21.63 -25.43
N VAL A 145 31.83 20.88 -26.53
CA VAL A 145 31.13 21.20 -27.78
C VAL A 145 30.16 20.08 -28.16
N VAL A 146 29.02 20.44 -28.72
CA VAL A 146 27.99 19.49 -29.17
C VAL A 146 28.40 18.85 -30.49
N THR A 147 28.65 17.55 -30.49
CA THR A 147 29.13 16.80 -31.68
C THR A 147 28.07 15.91 -32.31
N ALA A 148 27.07 15.46 -31.55
CA ALA A 148 25.94 14.74 -32.11
C ALA A 148 24.63 15.02 -31.36
N ILE A 149 23.50 14.88 -32.05
CA ILE A 149 22.15 15.08 -31.53
C ILE A 149 21.21 14.02 -32.11
N LEU A 150 20.46 13.36 -31.23
CA LEU A 150 19.30 12.54 -31.56
C LEU A 150 18.04 13.39 -31.44
N TYR A 151 17.25 13.46 -32.51
CA TYR A 151 16.01 14.22 -32.58
C TYR A 151 14.79 13.30 -32.49
N GLY A 152 13.73 13.81 -31.88
CA GLY A 152 12.45 13.12 -31.74
C GLY A 152 11.44 13.96 -30.97
N ALA A 153 10.48 13.31 -30.33
CA ALA A 153 9.51 13.95 -29.45
C ALA A 153 9.03 12.95 -28.39
N GLN A 154 8.76 13.45 -27.19
CA GLN A 154 8.17 12.69 -26.09
C GLN A 154 6.89 13.36 -25.59
N ALA A 155 6.02 12.57 -24.98
CA ALA A 155 4.85 13.06 -24.26
C ALA A 155 4.54 12.20 -23.04
N PHE A 156 4.10 12.85 -21.97
CA PHE A 156 3.67 12.23 -20.72
C PHE A 156 2.22 12.61 -20.46
N PHE A 157 1.38 11.60 -20.31
CA PHE A 157 -0.01 11.72 -19.89
C PHE A 157 -0.10 11.25 -18.44
N VAL A 158 -0.23 12.21 -17.53
CA VAL A 158 -0.29 11.96 -16.08
C VAL A 158 -1.75 11.85 -15.68
N PHE A 159 -2.20 10.64 -15.33
CA PHE A 159 -3.57 10.37 -14.90
C PHE A 159 -3.67 10.36 -13.39
N ASP A 160 -4.51 11.22 -12.84
CA ASP A 160 -4.70 11.46 -11.41
C ASP A 160 -6.12 11.12 -10.98
N ARG A 161 -6.26 10.40 -9.85
CA ARG A 161 -7.54 10.10 -9.20
C ARG A 161 -7.42 10.19 -7.67
N GLU A 162 -8.39 10.83 -7.03
CA GLU A 162 -8.50 10.84 -5.57
C GLU A 162 -9.09 9.51 -5.05
N VAL A 163 -8.49 8.96 -4.00
CA VAL A 163 -8.85 7.69 -3.37
C VAL A 163 -9.60 8.00 -2.08
N SER A 164 -10.82 7.48 -1.96
CA SER A 164 -11.62 7.63 -0.75
C SER A 164 -11.14 6.71 0.38
N LYS A 165 -11.54 6.98 1.63
CA LYS A 165 -11.13 6.18 2.81
C LYS A 165 -11.60 4.72 2.76
N ASP A 166 -12.67 4.46 2.01
CA ASP A 166 -13.26 3.13 1.87
C ASP A 166 -12.67 2.34 0.67
N GLU A 167 -11.82 3.00 -0.12
CA GLU A 167 -11.18 2.42 -1.29
C GLU A 167 -9.72 2.06 -0.99
N ASP A 168 -9.28 0.94 -1.55
CA ASP A 168 -7.90 0.50 -1.46
C ASP A 168 -7.07 1.20 -2.54
N HIS A 169 -6.04 1.95 -2.11
CA HIS A 169 -5.19 2.75 -2.99
C HIS A 169 -4.51 1.89 -4.07
N GLN A 170 -4.00 0.71 -3.71
CA GLN A 170 -3.33 -0.20 -4.66
C GLN A 170 -4.32 -0.78 -5.67
N VAL A 171 -5.55 -1.07 -5.25
CA VAL A 171 -6.61 -1.53 -6.16
C VAL A 171 -6.99 -0.43 -7.14
N VAL A 172 -7.16 0.82 -6.67
CA VAL A 172 -7.48 1.96 -7.54
C VAL A 172 -6.35 2.19 -8.55
N GLU A 173 -5.10 2.20 -8.10
CA GLU A 173 -3.94 2.39 -8.97
C GLU A 173 -3.77 1.24 -9.98
N GLY A 174 -3.98 0.00 -9.56
CA GLY A 174 -3.96 -1.18 -10.45
C GLY A 174 -5.04 -1.14 -11.54
N ASN A 175 -6.24 -0.69 -11.18
CA ASN A 175 -7.32 -0.47 -12.14
C ASN A 175 -6.97 0.67 -13.12
N MET A 176 -6.46 1.80 -12.62
CA MET A 176 -5.97 2.90 -13.46
C MET A 176 -4.90 2.41 -14.43
N LYS A 177 -3.91 1.65 -13.95
CA LYS A 177 -2.82 1.11 -14.76
C LYS A 177 -3.34 0.22 -15.89
N SER A 178 -4.31 -0.63 -15.56
CA SER A 178 -4.95 -1.49 -16.55
C SER A 178 -5.64 -0.68 -17.64
N MET A 179 -6.36 0.37 -17.28
CA MET A 179 -7.08 1.23 -18.23
C MET A 179 -6.15 2.09 -19.08
N VAL A 180 -5.12 2.68 -18.49
CA VAL A 180 -4.11 3.47 -19.20
C VAL A 180 -3.34 2.59 -20.20
N LYS A 181 -3.11 1.31 -19.89
CA LYS A 181 -2.49 0.34 -20.80
C LYS A 181 -3.23 0.12 -22.11
N TRP A 182 -4.55 0.36 -22.13
CA TRP A 182 -5.35 0.19 -23.34
C TRP A 182 -5.25 1.36 -24.31
N ILE A 183 -4.85 2.56 -23.86
CA ILE A 183 -4.82 3.78 -24.69
C ILE A 183 -4.04 3.57 -26.00
N PRO A 184 -2.83 3.00 -26.00
CA PRO A 184 -2.08 2.75 -27.24
C PRO A 184 -2.71 1.73 -28.18
N CYS A 185 -3.59 0.87 -27.66
CA CYS A 185 -4.23 -0.22 -28.40
C CYS A 185 -5.53 0.20 -29.11
N VAL A 186 -6.05 1.41 -28.84
CA VAL A 186 -7.30 1.90 -29.42
C VAL A 186 -7.07 2.37 -30.87
N LYS A 187 -7.76 1.75 -31.84
CA LYS A 187 -7.66 2.10 -33.27
C LYS A 187 -8.91 2.83 -33.78
N GLY A 188 -8.74 4.07 -34.24
CA GLY A 188 -9.70 4.77 -35.10
C GLY A 188 -10.79 5.58 -34.39
N ASP A 189 -11.41 6.48 -35.17
CA ASP A 189 -12.38 7.53 -34.79
C ASP A 189 -13.81 7.00 -34.55
N SER A 190 -13.93 5.72 -34.20
CA SER A 190 -15.18 5.21 -33.66
C SER A 190 -15.24 5.63 -32.19
N SER A 191 -16.30 6.32 -31.81
CA SER A 191 -16.70 6.49 -30.43
C SER A 191 -16.89 5.11 -29.82
N ILE A 192 -15.80 4.49 -29.38
CA ILE A 192 -15.81 3.28 -28.60
C ILE A 192 -16.42 3.72 -27.28
N LYS A 193 -17.75 3.50 -27.15
CA LYS A 193 -18.29 2.98 -25.90
C LYS A 193 -17.38 1.80 -25.59
N LEU A 194 -16.38 2.05 -24.76
CA LEU A 194 -15.55 1.00 -24.23
C LEU A 194 -16.56 -0.01 -23.69
N ASN A 195 -16.44 -1.30 -24.05
CA ASN A 195 -17.12 -2.39 -23.35
C ASN A 195 -16.54 -2.51 -21.94
N LEU A 196 -16.52 -1.39 -21.23
CA LEU A 196 -16.32 -1.24 -19.82
C LEU A 196 -17.71 -1.46 -19.25
N ASN A 197 -17.86 -2.50 -18.44
CA ASN A 197 -19.01 -2.71 -17.59
C ASN A 197 -19.33 -1.37 -16.89
N ASP A 198 -20.58 -1.11 -16.52
CA ASP A 198 -21.01 0.18 -15.94
C ASP A 198 -20.09 0.69 -14.80
N GLU A 199 -19.53 -0.23 -14.02
CA GLU A 199 -18.55 0.01 -12.96
C GLU A 199 -17.19 0.57 -13.45
N SER A 200 -16.73 0.11 -14.60
CA SER A 200 -15.47 0.56 -15.21
C SER A 200 -15.63 1.91 -15.92
N THR A 201 -16.81 2.21 -16.47
CA THR A 201 -17.14 3.52 -17.07
C THR A 201 -17.23 4.62 -16.00
N ALA A 202 -17.88 4.33 -14.87
CA ALA A 202 -17.92 5.24 -13.71
C ALA A 202 -16.54 5.52 -13.09
N ASN A 203 -15.56 4.63 -13.31
CA ASN A 203 -14.18 4.84 -12.88
C ASN A 203 -13.40 5.76 -13.83
N VAL A 204 -13.65 5.71 -15.15
CA VAL A 204 -13.01 6.61 -16.15
C VAL A 204 -13.36 8.07 -15.87
N GLU A 205 -14.62 8.35 -15.53
CA GLU A 205 -15.12 9.71 -15.30
C GLU A 205 -14.48 10.39 -14.08
N LYS A 206 -13.81 9.61 -13.21
CA LYS A 206 -13.09 10.11 -12.03
C LYS A 206 -11.63 10.44 -12.31
N PHE A 207 -11.13 10.19 -13.53
CA PHE A 207 -9.76 10.50 -13.90
C PHE A 207 -9.61 11.93 -14.37
N SER A 208 -8.57 12.59 -13.87
CA SER A 208 -8.03 13.81 -14.49
C SER A 208 -6.76 13.46 -15.26
N CYS A 209 -6.53 14.13 -16.38
CA CYS A 209 -5.30 13.99 -17.16
C CYS A 209 -4.54 15.32 -17.18
N LYS A 210 -3.21 15.26 -17.07
CA LYS A 210 -2.31 16.36 -17.39
C LYS A 210 -1.35 15.92 -18.48
N PHE A 211 -1.01 16.84 -19.37
CA PHE A 211 -0.13 16.58 -20.49
C PHE A 211 1.14 17.40 -20.42
N HIS A 212 2.29 16.73 -20.55
CA HIS A 212 3.61 17.32 -20.69
C HIS A 212 4.27 16.72 -21.92
N GLY A 213 4.44 17.47 -23.00
CA GLY A 213 4.97 16.91 -24.25
C GLY A 213 5.61 17.94 -25.15
N ASP A 214 6.37 17.44 -26.12
CA ASP A 214 7.10 18.24 -27.11
C ASP A 214 6.24 18.63 -28.33
N PHE A 215 4.93 18.42 -28.22
CA PHE A 215 3.96 18.63 -29.29
C PHE A 215 3.16 19.91 -29.07
N PHE A 216 2.93 20.65 -30.16
CA PHE A 216 1.98 21.76 -30.15
C PHE A 216 0.56 21.23 -30.28
N LEU A 217 -0.24 21.43 -29.24
CA LEU A 217 -1.65 21.06 -29.20
C LEU A 217 -2.50 22.32 -29.08
N ASP A 218 -3.64 22.38 -29.79
CA ASP A 218 -4.61 23.48 -29.63
C ASP A 218 -5.22 23.48 -28.22
N ARG A 219 -5.41 22.29 -27.65
CA ARG A 219 -5.90 22.09 -26.29
C ARG A 219 -5.25 20.85 -25.67
N ASN A 220 -4.77 21.00 -24.45
CA ASN A 220 -4.23 19.88 -23.68
C ASN A 220 -5.36 18.95 -23.20
N PRO A 221 -5.13 17.62 -23.18
CA PRO A 221 -6.10 16.66 -22.67
C PRO A 221 -6.29 16.83 -21.17
N VAL A 222 -7.55 16.85 -20.73
CA VAL A 222 -7.91 16.94 -19.30
C VAL A 222 -8.72 15.74 -18.82
N THR A 223 -9.32 14.99 -19.75
CA THR A 223 -10.04 13.74 -19.50
C THR A 223 -9.31 12.55 -20.11
N TYR A 224 -9.73 11.33 -19.73
CA TYR A 224 -9.23 10.10 -20.33
C TYR A 224 -9.53 10.04 -21.84
N GLN A 225 -10.72 10.46 -22.26
CA GLN A 225 -11.13 10.47 -23.66
C GLN A 225 -10.31 11.46 -24.48
N ASP A 226 -10.05 12.66 -23.95
CA ASP A 226 -9.17 13.62 -24.62
C ASP A 226 -7.77 13.02 -24.80
N ALA A 227 -7.26 12.32 -23.79
CA ALA A 227 -5.94 11.70 -23.84
C ALA A 227 -5.85 10.62 -24.92
N VAL A 228 -6.89 9.79 -25.10
CA VAL A 228 -6.96 8.80 -26.18
C VAL A 228 -6.89 9.48 -27.55
N GLN A 229 -7.67 10.54 -27.76
CA GLN A 229 -7.69 11.27 -29.03
C GLN A 229 -6.35 11.93 -29.34
N VAL A 230 -5.74 12.58 -28.34
CA VAL A 230 -4.42 13.21 -28.48
C VAL A 230 -3.37 12.16 -28.78
N TYR A 231 -3.35 11.04 -28.04
CA TYR A 231 -2.39 9.95 -28.23
C TYR A 231 -2.43 9.39 -29.66
N GLN A 232 -3.63 9.13 -30.20
CA GLN A 232 -3.80 8.63 -31.57
C GLN A 232 -3.27 9.60 -32.64
N ASN A 233 -3.24 10.90 -32.34
CA ASN A 233 -2.79 11.94 -33.25
C ASN A 233 -1.29 12.27 -33.12
N LEU A 234 -0.62 11.89 -32.02
CA LEU A 234 0.81 12.18 -31.80
C LEU A 234 1.73 11.79 -32.98
N PRO A 235 1.60 10.60 -33.60
CA PRO A 235 2.45 10.25 -34.74
C PRO A 235 2.29 11.17 -35.95
N LYS A 236 1.09 11.73 -36.15
CA LYS A 236 0.81 12.68 -37.25
C LYS A 236 1.38 14.06 -36.96
N LEU A 237 1.40 14.46 -35.68
CA LEU A 237 1.89 15.77 -35.23
C LEU A 237 3.41 15.95 -35.40
N LEU A 238 4.15 14.85 -35.57
CA LEU A 238 5.57 14.91 -35.95
C LEU A 238 5.82 15.62 -37.30
N GLY A 239 4.80 15.71 -38.15
CA GLY A 239 4.87 16.33 -39.48
C GLY A 239 5.29 15.34 -40.57
N ALA A 240 4.86 15.58 -41.82
CA ALA A 240 5.08 14.67 -42.94
C ALA A 240 6.58 14.41 -43.22
N ASN A 241 7.41 15.44 -42.99
CA ASN A 241 8.86 15.38 -43.11
C ASN A 241 9.58 15.34 -41.75
N ARG A 242 8.85 15.07 -40.65
CA ARG A 242 9.39 15.07 -39.28
C ARG A 242 10.05 16.41 -38.91
N GLU A 243 9.40 17.49 -39.29
CA GLU A 243 9.87 18.86 -39.10
C GLU A 243 9.60 19.40 -37.69
N ASN A 244 8.67 18.78 -36.95
CA ASN A 244 8.27 19.20 -35.60
C ASN A 244 9.00 18.42 -34.50
N VAL A 245 10.26 18.04 -34.73
CA VAL A 245 11.06 17.23 -33.80
C VAL A 245 12.03 18.12 -33.02
N VAL A 246 12.23 17.79 -31.75
CA VAL A 246 13.14 18.49 -30.84
C VAL A 246 14.37 17.62 -30.54
N PRO A 247 15.51 18.23 -30.13
CA PRO A 247 16.61 17.47 -29.55
C PRO A 247 16.12 16.66 -28.34
N MET A 248 16.41 15.35 -28.33
CA MET A 248 16.11 14.46 -27.21
C MET A 248 17.38 14.10 -26.42
N LYS A 249 18.44 13.74 -27.13
CA LYS A 249 19.71 13.30 -26.55
C LYS A 249 20.87 13.95 -27.30
N VAL A 250 21.90 14.36 -26.56
CA VAL A 250 23.07 15.08 -27.11
C VAL A 250 24.37 14.42 -26.67
N TRP A 251 25.38 14.52 -27.53
CA TRP A 251 26.73 14.06 -27.27
C TRP A 251 27.65 15.28 -27.22
N LEU A 252 28.39 15.38 -26.12
CA LEU A 252 29.25 16.49 -25.78
C LEU A 252 30.71 16.01 -25.76
N LEU A 253 31.55 16.61 -26.60
CA LEU A 253 32.97 16.35 -26.62
C LEU A 253 33.71 17.40 -25.77
N PRO A 254 34.57 17.01 -24.82
CA PRO A 254 35.37 17.96 -24.05
C PRO A 254 36.28 18.79 -24.96
N LEU A 255 36.37 20.09 -24.69
CA LEU A 255 37.26 20.97 -25.45
C LEU A 255 38.74 20.62 -25.27
N THR A 256 39.10 19.95 -24.16
CA THR A 256 40.44 19.39 -23.91
C THR A 256 40.87 18.36 -24.95
N CYS A 257 39.92 17.71 -25.64
CA CYS A 257 40.22 16.80 -26.75
C CYS A 257 40.65 17.54 -28.01
N LEU A 258 40.25 18.82 -28.15
CA LEU A 258 40.50 19.65 -29.33
C LEU A 258 41.75 20.52 -29.15
N ASP A 259 42.00 20.98 -27.92
CA ASP A 259 43.18 21.77 -27.55
C ASP A 259 43.64 21.41 -26.13
N SER A 260 44.87 20.90 -26.01
CA SER A 260 45.46 20.51 -24.73
C SER A 260 45.81 21.68 -23.80
N GLY A 261 45.79 22.92 -24.33
CA GLY A 261 45.93 24.16 -23.56
C GLY A 261 44.65 24.57 -22.81
N VAL A 262 43.51 23.92 -23.08
CA VAL A 262 42.26 24.15 -22.34
C VAL A 262 42.31 23.39 -21.02
N THR A 263 42.49 24.09 -19.90
CA THR A 263 42.41 23.49 -18.56
C THR A 263 41.15 23.96 -17.84
N GLN A 264 40.08 23.17 -17.89
CA GLN A 264 38.90 23.38 -17.04
C GLN A 264 38.56 22.10 -16.28
N LEU A 265 38.63 22.16 -14.96
CA LEU A 265 38.27 21.04 -14.10
C LEU A 265 36.75 20.87 -14.09
N VAL A 266 36.28 19.69 -14.49
CA VAL A 266 34.89 19.25 -14.33
C VAL A 266 34.93 18.00 -13.47
N ARG A 267 34.50 18.12 -12.21
CA ARG A 267 34.45 17.02 -11.26
C ARG A 267 33.09 16.33 -11.33
N GLN A 268 33.11 15.00 -11.32
CA GLN A 268 31.89 14.21 -11.12
C GLN A 268 31.48 14.27 -9.64
N ILE A 269 30.20 14.49 -9.40
CA ILE A 269 29.61 14.56 -8.06
C ILE A 269 29.41 13.13 -7.56
N SER A 270 29.73 12.88 -6.28
CA SER A 270 29.59 11.55 -5.69
C SER A 270 28.13 11.08 -5.69
N ALA A 271 27.91 9.80 -5.98
CA ALA A 271 26.58 9.20 -5.96
C ALA A 271 25.93 9.26 -4.56
N VAL A 272 26.73 9.26 -3.50
CA VAL A 272 26.26 9.42 -2.12
C VAL A 272 25.68 10.81 -1.92
N PHE A 273 26.41 11.86 -2.32
CA PHE A 273 25.94 13.25 -2.19
C PHE A 273 24.66 13.50 -3.01
N VAL A 274 24.60 12.99 -4.25
CA VAL A 274 23.37 13.08 -5.08
C VAL A 274 22.17 12.48 -4.36
N ARG A 275 22.33 11.29 -3.76
CA ARG A 275 21.25 10.63 -3.00
C ARG A 275 20.85 11.43 -1.76
N THR A 276 21.82 11.91 -0.98
CA THR A 276 21.54 12.72 0.22
C THR A 276 20.72 13.95 -0.13
N VAL A 277 21.12 14.67 -1.17
CA VAL A 277 20.43 15.88 -1.62
C VAL A 277 19.03 15.55 -2.17
N GLN A 278 18.89 14.44 -2.90
CA GLN A 278 17.60 13.95 -3.39
C GLN A 278 16.64 13.65 -2.23
N THR A 279 17.09 12.94 -1.19
CA THR A 279 16.27 12.60 -0.02
C THR A 279 15.72 13.85 0.67
N VAL A 280 16.49 14.94 0.77
CA VAL A 280 16.00 16.21 1.34
C VAL A 280 14.80 16.76 0.55
N ILE A 281 14.86 16.72 -0.79
CA ILE A 281 13.77 17.20 -1.64
C ILE A 281 12.55 16.27 -1.56
N GLU A 282 12.77 14.96 -1.47
CA GLU A 282 11.71 13.96 -1.30
C GLU A 282 10.98 14.17 0.04
N ASP A 283 11.72 14.30 1.14
CA ASP A 283 11.14 14.51 2.47
C ASP A 283 10.36 15.84 2.56
N LEU A 284 10.86 16.92 1.95
CA LEU A 284 10.14 18.20 1.89
C LEU A 284 8.85 18.08 1.07
N SER A 285 8.87 17.29 -0.01
CA SER A 285 7.69 17.04 -0.83
C SER A 285 6.68 16.14 -0.10
N GLU A 286 7.15 15.18 0.70
CA GLU A 286 6.31 14.39 1.59
C GLU A 286 5.62 15.27 2.65
N LEU A 287 6.37 16.16 3.30
CA LEU A 287 5.80 17.11 4.26
C LEU A 287 4.71 17.98 3.62
N GLU A 288 4.92 18.44 2.39
CA GLU A 288 3.92 19.22 1.66
C GLU A 288 2.64 18.41 1.40
N MET A 289 2.76 17.14 0.98
CA MET A 289 1.63 16.24 0.79
C MET A 289 0.87 16.00 2.10
N ARG A 290 1.59 15.71 3.20
CA ARG A 290 1.01 15.54 4.53
C ARG A 290 0.26 16.78 4.99
N CYS A 291 0.83 17.97 4.77
CA CYS A 291 0.16 19.24 5.05
C CYS A 291 -1.13 19.42 4.24
N ASN A 292 -1.09 19.09 2.95
CA ASN A 292 -2.26 19.18 2.08
C ASN A 292 -3.37 18.23 2.55
N ASP A 293 -3.03 17.00 2.93
CA ASP A 293 -3.97 16.00 3.43
C ASP A 293 -4.56 16.43 4.78
N ALA A 294 -3.74 16.93 5.71
CA ALA A 294 -4.19 17.49 6.97
C ALA A 294 -5.13 18.69 6.79
N LEU A 295 -4.84 19.58 5.83
CA LEU A 295 -5.67 20.74 5.50
C LEU A 295 -7.03 20.38 4.88
N LYS A 296 -7.16 19.21 4.23
CA LYS A 296 -8.43 18.69 3.69
C LYS A 296 -9.32 18.04 4.75
N THR A 297 -8.84 17.87 5.98
CA THR A 297 -9.65 17.23 7.04
C THR A 297 -10.79 18.13 7.51
N THR A 298 -11.91 17.51 7.87
CA THR A 298 -13.08 18.21 8.44
C THR A 298 -12.71 19.04 9.68
N ILE A 299 -11.71 18.60 10.46
CA ILE A 299 -11.19 19.34 11.62
C ILE A 299 -10.49 20.64 11.19
N ALA A 300 -9.63 20.60 10.18
CA ALA A 300 -8.96 21.81 9.70
C ALA A 300 -9.97 22.86 9.15
N GLU A 301 -11.10 22.41 8.60
CA GLU A 301 -12.19 23.26 8.14
C GLU A 301 -13.02 23.84 9.30
N GLN A 302 -13.36 23.02 10.30
CA GLN A 302 -14.22 23.39 11.42
C GLN A 302 -13.48 24.19 12.52
N PHE A 303 -12.14 24.06 12.60
CA PHE A 303 -11.29 24.72 13.59
C PHE A 303 -10.27 25.64 12.90
N PRO A 304 -10.61 26.93 12.68
CA PRO A 304 -9.78 27.85 11.90
C PRO A 304 -8.35 28.01 12.41
N GLU A 305 -8.12 27.91 13.72
CA GLU A 305 -6.78 28.03 14.32
C GLU A 305 -5.85 26.88 13.91
N ILE A 306 -6.37 25.65 13.82
CA ILE A 306 -5.60 24.48 13.33
C ILE A 306 -5.29 24.66 11.85
N GLY A 307 -6.27 25.06 11.05
CA GLY A 307 -6.08 25.39 9.65
C GLY A 307 -5.02 26.48 9.44
N LYS A 308 -4.99 27.53 10.29
CA LYS A 308 -3.96 28.58 10.25
C LYS A 308 -2.57 28.05 10.60
N LYS A 309 -2.43 27.21 11.64
CA LYS A 309 -1.15 26.58 12.01
C LYS A 309 -0.58 25.77 10.85
N LEU A 310 -1.39 24.88 10.27
CA LEU A 310 -1.00 24.04 9.13
C LEU A 310 -0.63 24.88 7.90
N LYS A 311 -1.41 25.92 7.56
CA LYS A 311 -1.09 26.84 6.45
C LYS A 311 0.23 27.57 6.67
N THR A 312 0.49 28.02 7.90
CA THR A 312 1.73 28.70 8.27
C THR A 312 2.93 27.76 8.13
N PHE A 313 2.83 26.55 8.69
CA PHE A 313 3.87 25.54 8.55
C PHE A 313 4.13 25.17 7.08
N LYS A 314 3.07 24.91 6.31
CA LYS A 314 3.19 24.63 4.87
C LYS A 314 3.94 25.74 4.14
N LYS A 315 3.60 27.01 4.41
CA LYS A 315 4.28 28.16 3.82
C LYS A 315 5.77 28.17 4.18
N LEU A 316 6.11 27.96 5.45
CA LEU A 316 7.51 27.93 5.91
C LEU A 316 8.31 26.79 5.25
N CYS A 317 7.73 25.59 5.12
CA CYS A 317 8.36 24.49 4.40
C CYS A 317 8.58 24.81 2.91
N PHE A 318 7.61 25.48 2.27
CA PHE A 318 7.72 25.91 0.88
C PHE A 318 8.81 26.98 0.70
N ASP A 319 8.80 28.02 1.53
CA ASP A 319 9.79 29.09 1.51
C ASP A 319 11.21 28.52 1.76
N PHE A 320 11.34 27.53 2.65
CA PHE A 320 12.60 26.83 2.87
C PHE A 320 13.03 25.99 1.68
N LYS A 321 12.11 25.23 1.06
CA LYS A 321 12.40 24.41 -0.13
C LYS A 321 12.92 25.30 -1.27
N ASP A 322 12.24 26.41 -1.53
CA ASP A 322 12.64 27.39 -2.56
C ASP A 322 14.03 27.99 -2.27
N LYS A 323 14.27 28.43 -1.02
CA LYS A 323 15.58 28.95 -0.62
C LYS A 323 16.69 27.90 -0.72
N PHE A 324 16.45 26.70 -0.21
CA PHE A 324 17.41 25.59 -0.33
C PHE A 324 17.72 25.30 -1.79
N GLN A 325 16.72 25.37 -2.67
CA GLN A 325 16.93 25.15 -4.08
C GLN A 325 17.78 26.24 -4.74
N GLN A 326 17.53 27.51 -4.41
CA GLN A 326 18.30 28.65 -4.88
C GLN A 326 19.76 28.59 -4.38
N ASP A 327 19.96 28.41 -3.08
CA ASP A 327 21.30 28.33 -2.46
C ASP A 327 22.13 27.18 -3.06
N PHE A 328 21.50 26.04 -3.35
CA PHE A 328 22.18 24.91 -3.98
C PHE A 328 22.47 25.14 -5.47
N ALA A 329 21.56 25.75 -6.21
CA ALA A 329 21.76 26.09 -7.61
C ALA A 329 22.97 27.04 -7.80
N GLU A 330 23.20 27.96 -6.87
CA GLU A 330 24.38 28.84 -6.87
C GLU A 330 25.69 28.10 -6.54
N LYS A 331 25.67 27.13 -5.63
CA LYS A 331 26.85 26.34 -5.25
C LYS A 331 27.22 25.24 -6.24
N LEU A 332 26.24 24.66 -6.93
CA LEU A 332 26.46 23.49 -7.79
C LEU A 332 27.56 23.68 -8.86
N PRO A 333 27.67 24.83 -9.55
CA PRO A 333 28.77 25.07 -10.48
C PRO A 333 30.15 25.10 -9.82
N LEU A 334 30.24 25.55 -8.56
CA LEU A 334 31.48 25.60 -7.80
C LEU A 334 31.94 24.20 -7.37
N ILE A 335 31.00 23.37 -6.92
CA ILE A 335 31.24 21.94 -6.59
C ILE A 335 31.76 21.20 -7.83
N ARG A 336 31.12 21.40 -8.99
CA ARG A 336 31.58 20.84 -10.27
C ARG A 336 32.92 21.41 -10.73
N GLY A 337 33.25 22.63 -10.30
CA GLY A 337 34.54 23.28 -10.52
C GLY A 337 35.66 22.83 -9.57
N GLY A 338 35.35 22.00 -8.56
CA GLY A 338 36.34 21.39 -7.65
C GLY A 338 36.19 21.74 -6.17
N GLU A 339 35.21 22.54 -5.77
CA GLU A 339 34.92 22.78 -4.34
C GLU A 339 34.39 21.52 -3.61
N GLU A 340 34.37 21.56 -2.28
CA GLU A 340 33.89 20.44 -1.44
C GLU A 340 32.37 20.23 -1.58
N GLU A 341 31.96 18.96 -1.51
CA GLU A 341 30.56 18.54 -1.58
C GLU A 341 29.85 18.79 -0.24
N ASP A 342 29.50 20.05 0.01
CA ASP A 342 28.79 20.46 1.24
C ASP A 342 27.34 20.86 0.97
N LEU A 343 26.45 20.38 1.83
CA LEU A 343 25.05 20.80 1.84
C LEU A 343 24.95 22.26 2.34
N PRO A 344 24.10 23.10 1.72
CA PRO A 344 23.66 24.37 2.31
C PRO A 344 23.08 24.13 3.71
N ASN A 345 23.07 25.16 4.56
CA ASN A 345 22.49 25.05 5.91
C ASN A 345 21.05 24.49 5.85
N THR A 346 20.88 23.24 6.28
CA THR A 346 19.59 22.56 6.27
C THR A 346 18.94 22.61 7.65
N PHE A 347 17.64 22.91 7.72
CA PHE A 347 16.87 22.64 8.93
C PHE A 347 16.88 21.14 9.24
N SER A 348 16.76 20.81 10.52
CA SER A 348 16.58 19.43 10.95
C SER A 348 15.25 18.87 10.44
N MET A 349 15.32 18.07 9.37
CA MET A 349 14.16 17.35 8.81
C MET A 349 13.43 16.51 9.86
N VAL A 350 14.16 15.92 10.80
CA VAL A 350 13.61 15.18 11.95
C VAL A 350 12.66 16.06 12.78
N LYS A 351 13.00 17.33 13.02
CA LYS A 351 12.13 18.24 13.79
C LYS A 351 10.89 18.67 13.00
N LEU A 352 11.01 18.88 11.68
CA LEU A 352 9.87 19.20 10.82
C LEU A 352 8.88 18.03 10.74
N MET A 353 9.37 16.81 10.52
CA MET A 353 8.57 15.59 10.53
C MET A 353 7.87 15.40 11.88
N LYS A 354 8.62 15.56 12.98
CA LYS A 354 8.07 15.42 14.34
C LYS A 354 6.99 16.45 14.66
N TRP A 355 7.11 17.68 14.17
CA TRP A 355 6.04 18.68 14.29
C TRP A 355 4.79 18.25 13.53
N MET A 356 4.94 17.75 12.30
CA MET A 356 3.83 17.25 11.50
C MET A 356 3.14 16.06 12.19
N ASP A 357 3.90 15.13 12.77
CA ASP A 357 3.35 14.00 13.53
C ASP A 357 2.47 14.47 14.70
N TYR A 358 2.92 15.51 15.42
CA TYR A 358 2.16 16.09 16.52
C TYR A 358 0.88 16.78 16.05
N ALA A 359 0.93 17.51 14.93
CA ALA A 359 -0.24 18.14 14.33
C ALA A 359 -1.27 17.08 13.85
N GLU A 360 -0.82 16.01 13.19
CA GLU A 360 -1.69 14.91 12.76
C GLU A 360 -2.34 14.18 13.95
N LYS A 361 -1.57 13.96 15.03
CA LYS A 361 -2.08 13.38 16.27
C LYS A 361 -3.15 14.26 16.92
N GLU A 362 -2.97 15.58 16.92
CA GLU A 362 -3.97 16.54 17.41
C GLU A 362 -5.25 16.46 16.59
N ILE A 363 -5.15 16.49 15.25
CA ILE A 363 -6.28 16.37 14.31
C ILE A 363 -7.04 15.05 14.53
N TYR A 364 -6.32 13.92 14.59
CA TYR A 364 -6.92 12.61 14.81
C TYR A 364 -7.68 12.54 16.14
N THR A 365 -7.10 13.10 17.19
CA THR A 365 -7.72 13.12 18.53
C THR A 365 -9.00 13.95 18.53
N LEU A 366 -8.97 15.15 17.93
CA LEU A 366 -10.16 15.98 17.78
C LEU A 366 -11.24 15.33 16.91
N GLN A 367 -10.85 14.64 15.84
CA GLN A 367 -11.77 13.87 15.00
C GLN A 367 -12.46 12.77 15.80
N SER A 368 -11.73 12.07 16.68
CA SER A 368 -12.32 11.06 17.57
C SER A 368 -13.36 11.68 18.52
N PHE A 369 -13.05 12.84 19.11
CA PHE A 369 -14.01 13.55 19.98
C PHE A 369 -15.27 13.99 19.23
N ILE A 370 -15.13 14.55 18.04
CA ILE A 370 -16.27 14.98 17.24
C ILE A 370 -17.12 13.81 16.77
N ASN A 371 -16.48 12.68 16.43
CA ASN A 371 -17.19 11.45 16.08
C ASN A 371 -18.06 10.92 17.23
N MET A 372 -17.67 11.17 18.49
CA MET A 372 -18.49 10.84 19.66
C MET A 372 -19.72 11.76 19.79
N MET A 373 -19.67 12.97 19.23
CA MET A 373 -20.67 14.03 19.40
C MET A 373 -21.38 14.41 18.09
N LYS A 374 -21.53 13.47 17.13
CA LYS A 374 -21.96 13.71 15.74
C LYS A 374 -23.24 14.54 15.54
N ASN A 375 -24.12 14.63 16.54
CA ASN A 375 -25.39 15.35 16.46
C ASN A 375 -25.36 16.75 17.11
N ILE A 376 -24.19 17.20 17.57
CA ILE A 376 -24.02 18.48 18.26
C ILE A 376 -23.41 19.50 17.29
N LYS A 377 -24.00 20.69 17.23
CA LYS A 377 -23.56 21.75 16.32
C LYS A 377 -22.21 22.30 16.77
N ILE A 378 -21.24 22.29 15.86
CA ILE A 378 -19.95 22.95 16.04
C ILE A 378 -20.06 24.39 15.54
N VAL A 379 -19.55 25.31 16.35
CA VAL A 379 -19.61 26.75 16.14
C VAL A 379 -18.17 27.25 15.93
N PRO A 380 -17.86 27.88 14.79
CA PRO A 380 -16.48 28.16 14.39
C PRO A 380 -15.90 29.42 15.05
N SER A 381 -16.73 30.31 15.59
CA SER A 381 -16.29 31.59 16.15
C SER A 381 -17.09 32.01 17.39
N GLU A 382 -16.49 32.87 18.20
CA GLU A 382 -17.14 33.48 19.37
C GLU A 382 -18.39 34.31 19.00
N ASN A 383 -18.34 34.99 17.84
CA ASN A 383 -19.48 35.76 17.34
C ASN A 383 -20.67 34.86 16.98
N ASP A 384 -20.40 33.70 16.39
CA ASP A 384 -21.44 32.73 16.05
C ASP A 384 -21.97 32.04 17.31
N LEU A 385 -21.13 31.85 18.33
CA LEU A 385 -21.54 31.32 19.63
C LEU A 385 -22.56 32.24 20.28
N HIS A 386 -22.30 33.55 20.31
CA HIS A 386 -23.22 34.53 20.90
C HIS A 386 -24.59 34.55 20.20
N LYS A 387 -24.62 34.42 18.86
CA LYS A 387 -25.88 34.33 18.11
C LYS A 387 -26.67 33.07 18.46
N GLU A 388 -25.99 31.92 18.59
CA GLU A 388 -26.65 30.66 18.92
C GLU A 388 -27.16 30.63 20.37
N THR A 389 -26.41 31.18 21.33
CA THR A 389 -26.82 31.20 22.74
C THR A 389 -28.03 32.10 22.99
N LEU A 390 -28.20 33.18 22.22
CA LEU A 390 -29.39 34.06 22.29
C LEU A 390 -30.69 33.42 21.80
N SER A 391 -30.59 32.33 21.04
CA SER A 391 -31.74 31.67 20.42
C SER A 391 -32.34 30.53 21.24
N ALA A 392 -31.86 30.32 22.47
CA ALA A 392 -32.36 29.31 23.40
C ALA A 392 -32.38 29.88 24.83
N GLU A 393 -33.30 29.35 25.66
CA GLU A 393 -33.39 29.72 27.08
C GLU A 393 -32.11 29.31 27.81
N HIS A 394 -31.63 28.08 27.55
CA HIS A 394 -30.36 27.58 28.05
C HIS A 394 -29.48 27.09 26.90
N ALA A 395 -28.18 27.36 26.97
CA ALA A 395 -27.21 26.77 26.05
C ALA A 395 -26.02 26.19 26.83
N VAL A 396 -25.74 24.91 26.63
CA VAL A 396 -24.59 24.21 27.23
C VAL A 396 -23.55 24.05 26.14
N CYS A 397 -22.39 24.66 26.34
CA CYS A 397 -21.36 24.75 25.32
C CYS A 397 -20.10 24.01 25.79
N LEU A 398 -19.67 23.00 25.05
CA LEU A 398 -18.37 22.38 25.25
C LEU A 398 -17.31 23.28 24.60
N VAL A 399 -16.53 23.95 25.44
CA VAL A 399 -15.48 24.87 24.99
C VAL A 399 -14.17 24.11 25.00
N PHE A 400 -13.64 23.91 23.80
CA PHE A 400 -12.29 23.41 23.59
C PHE A 400 -11.33 24.59 23.58
N THR A 401 -10.32 24.55 24.43
CA THR A 401 -9.12 25.34 24.18
C THR A 401 -8.24 24.53 23.25
N PRO A 402 -7.85 25.07 22.07
CA PRO A 402 -6.86 24.39 21.24
C PRO A 402 -5.63 24.08 22.08
N LEU A 403 -5.11 22.85 21.99
CA LEU A 403 -3.85 22.50 22.63
C LEU A 403 -2.77 23.37 21.97
N GLY A 404 -2.23 24.32 22.72
CA GLY A 404 -1.16 25.21 22.24
C GLY A 404 -1.58 26.66 22.02
N SER A 405 -1.93 27.35 23.12
CA SER A 405 -1.80 28.80 23.20
C SER A 405 -0.33 29.28 23.26
N ALA A 406 0.63 28.36 23.22
CA ALA A 406 2.05 28.62 23.06
C ALA A 406 2.62 27.59 22.06
N GLU A 407 2.61 27.93 20.77
CA GLU A 407 3.31 27.19 19.71
C GLU A 407 4.64 27.92 19.43
N PRO A 408 5.74 27.65 20.17
CA PRO A 408 6.99 28.39 20.02
C PRO A 408 7.77 28.00 18.77
N TYR A 409 7.46 26.86 18.16
CA TYR A 409 8.26 26.28 17.08
C TYR A 409 8.04 26.98 15.72
N LEU A 410 6.80 27.31 15.35
CA LEU A 410 6.53 28.01 14.08
C LEU A 410 7.18 29.40 14.00
N PRO A 411 7.13 30.25 15.06
CA PRO A 411 7.87 31.50 15.07
C PRO A 411 9.40 31.31 15.04
N ALA A 412 9.92 30.28 15.72
CA ALA A 412 11.36 29.96 15.67
C ALA A 412 11.81 29.54 14.26
N LEU A 413 10.99 28.76 13.56
CA LEU A 413 11.21 28.39 12.15
C LEU A 413 11.26 29.63 11.24
N SER A 414 10.36 30.60 11.42
CA SER A 414 10.32 31.80 10.58
C SER A 414 11.58 32.68 10.68
N ASN A 415 12.30 32.63 11.80
CA ASN A 415 13.51 33.44 12.01
C ASN A 415 14.80 32.74 11.60
N CYS A 416 14.78 31.47 11.17
CA CYS A 416 15.95 30.70 10.71
C CYS A 416 17.18 30.78 11.64
N GLN A 417 16.99 30.96 12.96
CA GLN A 417 18.09 31.36 13.85
C GLN A 417 18.22 30.56 15.15
N ASP A 418 17.27 29.68 15.50
CA ASP A 418 17.35 28.96 16.76
C ASP A 418 17.00 27.47 16.64
N GLU A 419 18.01 26.66 16.36
CA GLU A 419 17.88 25.20 16.37
C GLU A 419 17.60 24.62 17.77
N THR A 420 17.69 25.40 18.84
CA THR A 420 17.48 24.88 20.20
C THR A 420 16.00 24.66 20.52
N VAL A 421 15.10 25.32 19.81
CA VAL A 421 13.65 25.21 19.99
C VAL A 421 13.14 23.90 19.39
N LYS A 422 12.48 23.08 20.20
CA LYS A 422 11.93 21.76 19.79
C LYS A 422 10.41 21.85 19.60
N PRO A 423 9.84 21.06 18.67
CA PRO A 423 8.39 20.90 18.59
C PRO A 423 7.87 20.27 19.91
N VAL A 424 6.76 20.79 20.40
CA VAL A 424 6.17 20.40 21.70
C VAL A 424 5.06 19.38 21.44
N PRO A 425 5.07 18.20 22.10
CA PRO A 425 3.98 17.23 21.96
C PRO A 425 2.69 17.74 22.61
N PRO A 426 1.51 17.28 22.14
CA PRO A 426 0.25 17.53 22.84
C PRO A 426 0.28 16.93 24.26
N GLU A 427 -0.11 17.71 25.27
CA GLU A 427 -0.11 17.29 26.69
C GLU A 427 -1.06 16.08 26.89
N THR A 428 -0.51 14.89 27.18
CA THR A 428 -1.24 13.61 27.29
C THR A 428 -2.17 13.53 28.50
N GLU A 429 -1.80 14.15 29.63
CA GLU A 429 -2.65 14.24 30.83
C GLU A 429 -3.96 15.01 30.57
N VAL A 430 -3.92 15.97 29.63
CA VAL A 430 -5.08 16.77 29.24
C VAL A 430 -6.05 15.94 28.39
N LEU A 431 -5.58 14.99 27.58
CA LEU A 431 -6.43 14.17 26.70
C LEU A 431 -7.40 13.27 27.47
N GLY A 432 -6.96 12.65 28.58
CA GLY A 432 -7.83 11.84 29.44
C GLY A 432 -8.92 12.65 30.13
N ALA A 433 -8.57 13.86 30.61
CA ALA A 433 -9.53 14.80 31.19
C ALA A 433 -10.55 15.31 30.16
N ILE A 434 -10.09 15.59 28.93
CA ILE A 434 -10.95 15.96 27.80
C ILE A 434 -11.96 14.85 27.52
N MET A 435 -11.52 13.60 27.43
CA MET A 435 -12.40 12.47 27.10
C MET A 435 -13.52 12.28 28.13
N ASN A 436 -13.20 12.42 29.42
CA ASN A 436 -14.20 12.33 30.49
C ASN A 436 -15.23 13.48 30.43
N LYS A 437 -14.79 14.73 30.23
CA LYS A 437 -15.69 15.89 30.12
C LYS A 437 -16.54 15.83 28.85
N ALA A 438 -15.96 15.45 27.71
CA ALA A 438 -16.68 15.31 26.45
C ALA A 438 -17.75 14.20 26.55
N LYS A 439 -17.46 13.10 27.25
CA LYS A 439 -18.45 12.04 27.51
C LYS A 439 -19.60 12.52 28.40
N LEU A 440 -19.30 13.19 29.51
CA LEU A 440 -20.32 13.77 30.39
C LEU A 440 -21.22 14.76 29.64
N PHE A 441 -20.63 15.59 28.79
CA PHE A 441 -21.36 16.52 27.94
C PHE A 441 -22.27 15.80 26.93
N SER A 442 -21.74 14.78 26.24
CA SER A 442 -22.49 13.99 25.26
C SER A 442 -23.67 13.24 25.90
N ASP A 443 -23.46 12.58 27.04
CA ASP A 443 -24.50 11.86 27.77
C ASP A 443 -25.61 12.81 28.23
N PHE A 444 -25.25 14.01 28.67
CA PHE A 444 -26.20 15.04 29.07
C PHE A 444 -26.94 15.65 27.88
N ALA A 445 -26.28 15.84 26.74
CA ALA A 445 -26.91 16.28 25.50
C ALA A 445 -27.97 15.27 25.02
N GLU A 446 -27.63 13.98 25.02
CA GLU A 446 -28.54 12.89 24.63
C GLU A 446 -29.75 12.80 25.58
N ALA A 447 -29.52 12.95 26.89
CA ALA A 447 -30.59 12.95 27.89
C ALA A 447 -31.60 14.10 27.72
N ASN A 448 -31.20 15.19 27.05
CA ASN A 448 -32.02 16.38 26.82
C ASN A 448 -32.38 16.58 25.33
N LYS A 449 -32.17 15.60 24.46
CA LYS A 449 -32.38 15.74 23.00
C LYS A 449 -33.79 16.16 22.58
N GLU A 450 -34.79 15.85 23.39
CA GLU A 450 -36.20 16.21 23.14
C GLU A 450 -36.57 17.60 23.69
N ASN A 451 -35.70 18.22 24.49
CA ASN A 451 -35.94 19.52 25.11
C ASN A 451 -35.53 20.66 24.17
N ARG A 452 -36.52 21.33 23.57
CA ARG A 452 -36.31 22.44 22.64
C ARG A 452 -35.78 23.73 23.29
N ASN A 453 -35.82 23.83 24.63
CA ASN A 453 -35.35 25.01 25.36
C ASN A 453 -33.84 24.98 25.65
N ILE A 454 -33.18 23.84 25.41
CA ILE A 454 -31.75 23.66 25.65
C ILE A 454 -31.04 23.44 24.33
N LYS A 455 -29.99 24.23 24.06
CA LYS A 455 -29.07 23.99 22.95
C LYS A 455 -27.75 23.42 23.45
N PHE A 456 -27.21 22.47 22.69
CA PHE A 456 -25.86 21.93 22.89
C PHE A 456 -24.97 22.39 21.74
N LEU A 457 -23.83 23.00 22.08
CA LEU A 457 -22.90 23.58 21.12
C LEU A 457 -21.46 23.14 21.44
N ILE A 458 -20.63 23.04 20.42
CA ILE A 458 -19.19 22.83 20.56
C ILE A 458 -18.49 24.04 19.97
N VAL A 459 -17.51 24.60 20.66
CA VAL A 459 -16.76 25.77 20.18
C VAL A 459 -15.29 25.64 20.55
N ALA A 460 -14.39 26.09 19.67
CA ALA A 460 -12.99 26.28 20.02
C ALA A 460 -12.71 27.74 20.30
N LEU A 461 -12.36 28.06 21.55
CA LEU A 461 -12.01 29.42 21.96
C LEU A 461 -10.62 29.43 22.60
N PRO A 462 -9.76 30.40 22.28
CA PRO A 462 -8.50 30.58 22.99
C PRO A 462 -8.78 31.10 24.41
N ASN A 463 -8.86 30.21 25.41
CA ASN A 463 -8.98 30.59 26.81
C ASN A 463 -7.61 30.50 27.51
N LYS A 464 -7.14 31.62 28.08
CA LYS A 464 -5.86 31.69 28.80
C LYS A 464 -5.94 31.16 30.25
N ALA A 465 -7.14 30.97 30.80
CA ALA A 465 -7.35 30.64 32.22
C ALA A 465 -7.55 29.13 32.48
N GLN A 466 -8.02 28.35 31.51
CA GLN A 466 -8.27 26.91 31.64
C GLN A 466 -7.65 26.14 30.48
N LYS A 467 -6.81 25.15 30.77
CA LYS A 467 -6.22 24.24 29.76
C LYS A 467 -7.15 23.06 29.48
N GLY A 468 -7.27 22.67 28.21
CA GLY A 468 -8.03 21.49 27.77
C GLY A 468 -9.47 21.83 27.41
N VAL A 469 -10.43 21.28 28.15
CA VAL A 469 -11.87 21.40 27.88
C VAL A 469 -12.64 21.85 29.10
N SER A 470 -13.59 22.75 28.87
CA SER A 470 -14.55 23.24 29.85
C SER A 470 -15.97 23.17 29.29
N ILE A 471 -16.97 23.22 30.16
CA ILE A 471 -18.36 23.24 29.77
C ILE A 471 -18.96 24.53 30.31
N HIS A 472 -19.38 25.41 29.42
CA HIS A 472 -19.97 26.70 29.76
C HIS A 472 -21.48 26.58 29.71
N LEU A 473 -22.16 27.15 30.70
CA LEU A 473 -23.62 27.26 30.72
C LEU A 473 -24.00 28.71 30.45
N TYR A 474 -24.88 28.92 29.48
CA TYR A 474 -25.49 30.21 29.17
C TYR A 474 -26.98 30.16 29.45
N LYS A 475 -27.53 31.29 29.86
CA LYS A 475 -28.95 31.51 30.01
C LYS A 475 -29.34 32.82 29.32
N ASP A 476 -30.31 32.76 28.41
CA ASP A 476 -30.79 33.90 27.64
C ASP A 476 -29.65 34.68 26.93
N GLY A 477 -28.63 33.97 26.45
CA GLY A 477 -27.44 34.53 25.80
C GLY A 477 -26.31 35.00 26.73
N PHE A 478 -26.50 35.02 28.06
CA PHE A 478 -25.50 35.45 29.03
C PHE A 478 -24.81 34.26 29.73
N PRO A 479 -23.49 34.30 29.96
CA PRO A 479 -22.77 33.23 30.65
C PRO A 479 -23.19 33.16 32.13
N VAL A 480 -23.59 31.97 32.58
CA VAL A 480 -23.93 31.65 33.97
C VAL A 480 -22.70 31.10 34.70
N THR A 481 -21.98 30.17 34.08
CA THR A 481 -20.73 29.59 34.60
C THR A 481 -19.88 29.04 33.46
N GLU A 482 -18.56 29.07 33.64
CA GLU A 482 -17.56 28.52 32.71
C GLU A 482 -17.07 27.11 33.12
N ASP A 483 -17.52 26.61 34.28
CA ASP A 483 -17.16 25.30 34.82
C ASP A 483 -18.41 24.49 35.23
N PHE A 484 -19.37 24.41 34.32
CA PHE A 484 -20.53 23.54 34.48
C PHE A 484 -20.09 22.07 34.46
N GLU A 485 -20.61 21.28 35.38
CA GLU A 485 -20.36 19.83 35.42
C GLU A 485 -21.71 19.11 35.31
N PRO A 486 -22.04 18.55 34.13
CA PRO A 486 -23.24 17.75 33.98
C PRO A 486 -23.22 16.54 34.93
N PRO A 487 -24.35 16.20 35.58
CA PRO A 487 -24.42 15.04 36.44
C PRO A 487 -24.26 13.76 35.62
N SER A 488 -23.43 12.82 36.10
CA SER A 488 -23.43 11.46 35.56
C SER A 488 -24.71 10.72 35.96
N LYS A 489 -24.86 9.45 35.52
CA LYS A 489 -25.94 8.60 36.04
C LYS A 489 -25.82 8.45 37.56
N PRO A 490 -26.94 8.38 38.31
CA PRO A 490 -26.93 8.05 39.75
C PRO A 490 -26.06 6.82 40.04
N GLU A 491 -25.35 6.76 41.18
CA GLU A 491 -24.42 5.65 41.47
C GLU A 491 -25.15 4.32 41.66
N THR A 492 -26.15 4.31 42.54
CA THR A 492 -27.05 3.18 42.77
C THR A 492 -28.47 3.70 43.00
N VAL A 493 -29.45 2.85 42.71
CA VAL A 493 -30.87 3.08 43.00
C VAL A 493 -31.37 1.79 43.61
N GLU A 494 -31.72 1.82 44.90
CA GLU A 494 -32.10 0.64 45.67
C GLU A 494 -33.51 0.81 46.23
N GLU A 495 -34.31 -0.26 46.19
CA GLU A 495 -35.59 -0.33 46.87
C GLU A 495 -35.38 -0.31 48.39
N ARG A 496 -36.11 0.57 49.06
CA ARG A 496 -36.05 0.74 50.51
C ARG A 496 -37.29 0.22 51.21
N ASP A 497 -38.46 0.51 50.64
CA ASP A 497 -39.75 0.10 51.17
C ASP A 497 -40.71 -0.19 50.02
N ILE A 498 -41.52 -1.24 50.16
CA ILE A 498 -42.47 -1.70 49.15
C ILE A 498 -43.80 -1.95 49.87
N THR A 499 -44.86 -1.31 49.40
CA THR A 499 -46.22 -1.53 49.88
C THR A 499 -47.09 -2.14 48.79
N HIS A 500 -48.37 -2.37 49.08
CA HIS A 500 -49.34 -2.82 48.08
C HIS A 500 -49.60 -1.79 46.97
N ASN A 501 -49.26 -0.51 47.19
CA ASN A 501 -49.55 0.58 46.25
C ASN A 501 -48.41 1.59 46.04
N SER A 502 -47.22 1.33 46.58
CA SER A 502 -46.09 2.25 46.46
C SER A 502 -44.73 1.54 46.58
N VAL A 503 -43.70 2.15 45.98
CA VAL A 503 -42.30 1.73 46.10
C VAL A 503 -41.47 2.96 46.46
N THR A 504 -40.70 2.88 47.54
CA THR A 504 -39.73 3.91 47.92
C THR A 504 -38.34 3.52 47.46
N LEU A 505 -37.73 4.37 46.63
CA LEU A 505 -36.38 4.19 46.09
C LEU A 505 -35.42 5.13 46.81
N ASN A 506 -34.27 4.60 47.23
CA ASN A 506 -33.11 5.38 47.67
C ASN A 506 -32.18 5.63 46.48
N ILE A 507 -31.97 6.88 46.13
CA ILE A 507 -31.13 7.30 45.00
C ILE A 507 -29.80 7.84 45.52
N CYS A 508 -28.72 7.09 45.27
CA CYS A 508 -27.36 7.55 45.56
C CYS A 508 -26.92 8.62 44.52
N PRO A 509 -26.46 9.80 44.96
CA PRO A 509 -26.01 10.86 44.07
C PRO A 509 -24.95 10.39 43.06
N PRO A 510 -24.91 10.98 41.86
CA PRO A 510 -23.91 10.64 40.87
C PRO A 510 -22.51 11.09 41.31
N ARG A 511 -21.50 10.31 40.92
CA ARG A 511 -20.09 10.59 41.21
C ARG A 511 -19.59 11.93 40.65
N PHE A 512 -20.11 12.34 39.49
CA PHE A 512 -19.75 13.60 38.83
C PHE A 512 -20.98 14.51 38.73
N GLY A 513 -20.77 15.83 38.84
CA GLY A 513 -21.82 16.84 38.68
C GLY A 513 -22.86 16.92 39.80
N ALA A 514 -22.63 16.26 40.95
CA ALA A 514 -23.54 16.30 42.11
C ALA A 514 -23.82 17.73 42.61
N LYS A 515 -22.83 18.63 42.51
CA LYS A 515 -22.93 20.05 42.91
C LYS A 515 -24.01 20.84 42.13
N ASN A 516 -24.40 20.36 40.96
CA ASN A 516 -25.34 21.04 40.06
C ASN A 516 -26.77 20.46 40.13
N ILE A 517 -27.01 19.47 40.99
CA ILE A 517 -28.30 18.80 41.13
C ILE A 517 -29.26 19.65 41.95
N THR A 518 -30.46 19.88 41.42
CA THR A 518 -31.56 20.56 42.12
C THR A 518 -32.62 19.59 42.60
N SER A 519 -32.80 18.43 41.95
CA SER A 519 -33.80 17.41 42.30
C SER A 519 -33.55 16.08 41.55
N TYR A 520 -34.31 15.04 41.85
CA TYR A 520 -34.34 13.75 41.13
C TYR A 520 -35.71 13.52 40.50
N SER A 521 -35.73 13.01 39.27
CA SER A 521 -36.95 12.57 38.60
C SER A 521 -36.96 11.06 38.45
N VAL A 522 -38.07 10.42 38.84
CA VAL A 522 -38.26 8.97 38.72
C VAL A 522 -39.31 8.71 37.65
N GLU A 523 -39.01 7.76 36.76
CA GLU A 523 -39.91 7.24 35.74
C GLU A 523 -40.16 5.76 36.02
N TYR A 524 -41.40 5.31 35.81
CA TYR A 524 -41.78 3.91 36.04
C TYR A 524 -42.72 3.38 34.95
N CYS A 525 -42.70 2.09 34.69
CA CYS A 525 -43.68 1.40 33.84
C CYS A 525 -43.99 0.01 34.38
N VAL A 526 -45.13 -0.56 33.98
CA VAL A 526 -45.45 -1.96 34.27
C VAL A 526 -44.56 -2.85 33.40
N SER A 527 -43.99 -3.90 34.00
CA SER A 527 -43.14 -4.86 33.31
C SER A 527 -43.92 -5.54 32.17
N GLY A 528 -43.48 -5.34 30.93
CA GLY A 528 -44.15 -5.85 29.73
C GLY A 528 -45.17 -4.91 29.07
N GLU A 529 -45.43 -3.72 29.63
CA GLU A 529 -46.22 -2.66 28.99
C GLU A 529 -45.33 -1.54 28.43
N ASP A 530 -45.69 -1.02 27.25
CA ASP A 530 -45.03 0.16 26.67
C ASP A 530 -45.65 1.44 27.23
N GLY A 531 -44.83 2.28 27.89
CA GLY A 531 -45.24 3.61 28.35
C GLY A 531 -44.68 3.97 29.73
N TRP A 532 -43.59 4.73 29.75
CA TRP A 532 -43.01 5.27 30.98
C TRP A 532 -43.87 6.42 31.52
N GLN A 533 -44.25 6.34 32.79
CA GLN A 533 -44.89 7.41 33.54
C GLN A 533 -43.85 8.19 34.32
N LYS A 534 -43.91 9.53 34.24
CA LYS A 534 -42.94 10.43 34.88
C LYS A 534 -43.52 11.07 36.14
N MET A 535 -42.82 10.89 37.26
CA MET A 535 -43.16 11.55 38.52
C MET A 535 -42.69 13.01 38.55
N ARG A 536 -43.29 13.82 39.42
CA ARG A 536 -42.74 15.14 39.75
C ARG A 536 -41.36 14.97 40.37
N ALA A 537 -40.45 15.88 40.03
CA ALA A 537 -39.10 15.85 40.58
C ALA A 537 -39.13 16.11 42.09
N SER A 538 -38.34 15.35 42.84
CA SER A 538 -38.22 15.41 44.29
C SER A 538 -36.85 15.93 44.69
N THR A 539 -36.77 16.78 45.72
CA THR A 539 -35.50 17.21 46.31
C THR A 539 -34.93 16.19 47.29
N ALA A 540 -35.70 15.16 47.66
CA ALA A 540 -35.28 14.09 48.55
C ALA A 540 -34.60 12.94 47.77
N GLN A 541 -33.63 12.28 48.41
CA GLN A 541 -32.98 11.07 47.88
C GLN A 541 -33.85 9.82 48.03
N ASP A 542 -34.74 9.82 49.04
CA ASP A 542 -35.82 8.84 49.17
C ASP A 542 -37.04 9.33 48.38
N VAL A 543 -37.36 8.63 47.30
CA VAL A 543 -38.50 8.97 46.43
C VAL A 543 -39.53 7.85 46.45
N THR A 544 -40.70 8.13 47.01
CA THR A 544 -41.84 7.22 46.99
C THR A 544 -42.66 7.41 45.71
N VAL A 545 -42.79 6.33 44.94
CA VAL A 545 -43.58 6.26 43.70
C VAL A 545 -44.89 5.53 43.98
N PHE A 546 -46.00 6.09 43.52
CA PHE A 546 -47.32 5.45 43.62
C PHE A 546 -47.50 4.44 42.48
N CYS A 547 -47.74 3.18 42.86
CA CYS A 547 -47.90 2.03 41.97
C CYS A 547 -49.33 1.50 42.12
N PRO A 548 -50.27 1.86 41.24
CA PRO A 548 -51.71 1.65 41.48
C PRO A 548 -52.17 0.19 41.44
N ARG A 549 -51.35 -0.76 40.96
CA ARG A 549 -51.73 -2.17 40.81
C ARG A 549 -50.95 -3.02 41.82
N PRO A 550 -51.61 -3.60 42.84
CA PRO A 550 -51.02 -4.58 43.74
C PRO A 550 -50.51 -5.81 42.98
N GLU A 551 -49.57 -6.54 43.58
CA GLU A 551 -48.92 -7.72 42.98
C GLU A 551 -48.37 -7.56 41.55
N THR A 552 -48.14 -6.34 41.08
CA THR A 552 -47.70 -6.05 39.72
C THR A 552 -46.20 -5.76 39.71
N GLN A 553 -45.50 -6.24 38.69
CA GLN A 553 -44.08 -5.94 38.49
C GLN A 553 -43.91 -4.59 37.80
N TYR A 554 -43.07 -3.74 38.36
CA TYR A 554 -42.74 -2.42 37.82
C TYR A 554 -41.25 -2.31 37.52
N LEU A 555 -40.92 -1.61 36.44
CA LEU A 555 -39.57 -1.16 36.12
C LEU A 555 -39.44 0.31 36.50
N PHE A 556 -38.27 0.69 37.00
CA PHE A 556 -37.98 2.05 37.44
C PHE A 556 -36.68 2.56 36.82
N ARG A 557 -36.65 3.85 36.52
CA ARG A 557 -35.43 4.55 36.14
C ARG A 557 -35.37 5.93 36.76
N CYS A 558 -34.21 6.30 37.28
CA CYS A 558 -34.00 7.56 38.00
C CYS A 558 -33.01 8.46 37.26
N ARG A 559 -33.30 9.76 37.24
CA ARG A 559 -32.43 10.80 36.64
C ARG A 559 -32.16 11.91 37.65
N ALA A 560 -30.94 12.43 37.65
CA ALA A 560 -30.63 13.69 38.31
C ALA A 560 -31.16 14.87 37.47
N VAL A 561 -31.63 15.93 38.12
CA VAL A 561 -32.16 17.15 37.48
C VAL A 561 -31.32 18.33 37.91
N THR A 562 -30.97 19.22 36.98
CA THR A 562 -30.22 20.46 37.21
C THR A 562 -31.02 21.67 36.76
N SER A 563 -30.50 22.88 37.01
CA SER A 563 -31.05 24.12 36.46
C SER A 563 -31.03 24.17 34.92
N ALA A 564 -30.16 23.40 34.28
CA ALA A 564 -29.95 23.40 32.83
C ALA A 564 -30.59 22.22 32.10
N GLY A 565 -31.15 21.23 32.81
CA GLY A 565 -31.70 20.01 32.19
C GLY A 565 -31.54 18.75 33.05
N VAL A 566 -31.89 17.59 32.50
CA VAL A 566 -31.82 16.29 33.18
C VAL A 566 -30.56 15.50 32.80
N GLY A 567 -29.99 14.77 33.74
CA GLY A 567 -28.90 13.82 33.51
C GLY A 567 -29.37 12.49 32.90
N PRO A 568 -28.43 11.61 32.54
CA PRO A 568 -28.72 10.27 32.04
C PRO A 568 -29.41 9.41 33.12
N ALA A 569 -30.27 8.49 32.67
CA ALA A 569 -31.04 7.62 33.55
C ALA A 569 -30.19 6.45 34.10
N ARG A 570 -30.49 6.05 35.34
CA ARG A 570 -30.09 4.76 35.92
C ARG A 570 -31.34 3.89 36.05
N ASP A 571 -31.36 2.78 35.32
CA ASP A 571 -32.40 1.77 35.46
C ASP A 571 -32.15 0.93 36.73
N VAL A 572 -33.22 0.56 37.42
CA VAL A 572 -33.17 -0.45 38.48
C VAL A 572 -32.97 -1.82 37.82
N HIS A 573 -31.98 -2.58 38.29
CA HIS A 573 -31.50 -3.79 37.62
C HIS A 573 -32.52 -4.94 37.50
N HIS A 574 -33.62 -4.88 38.25
CA HIS A 574 -34.68 -5.90 38.24
C HIS A 574 -36.07 -5.24 38.36
N SER A 575 -37.13 -5.98 38.03
CA SER A 575 -38.51 -5.52 38.23
C SER A 575 -38.92 -5.69 39.69
N ILE A 576 -39.53 -4.66 40.27
CA ILE A 576 -39.98 -4.67 41.67
C ILE A 576 -41.46 -5.02 41.68
N LYS A 577 -41.84 -6.08 42.42
CA LYS A 577 -43.23 -6.51 42.58
C LYS A 577 -43.84 -5.84 43.82
N THR A 578 -44.95 -5.12 43.67
CA THR A 578 -45.72 -4.57 44.81
C THR A 578 -46.37 -5.69 45.63
N LEU A 579 -46.62 -5.44 46.92
CA LEU A 579 -47.20 -6.44 47.83
C LEU A 579 -48.70 -6.69 47.58
N SER A 580 -49.27 -7.74 48.20
CA SER A 580 -50.73 -7.96 48.25
C SER A 580 -51.39 -6.95 49.19
N CYS A 581 -52.70 -6.75 49.07
CA CYS A 581 -53.47 -5.79 49.89
C CYS A 581 -53.65 -6.21 51.37
N ASP A 582 -52.94 -7.22 51.85
CA ASP A 582 -53.16 -7.76 53.20
C ASP A 582 -52.35 -7.00 54.26
N GLU A 583 -52.95 -6.81 55.43
CA GLU A 583 -52.42 -6.05 56.58
C GLU A 583 -51.04 -6.56 57.07
N PRO A 584 -50.18 -5.70 57.65
CA PRO A 584 -48.77 -6.04 57.86
C PRO A 584 -48.57 -6.96 59.08
N GLU A 585 -47.99 -8.14 58.87
CA GLU A 585 -47.39 -8.93 59.93
C GLU A 585 -45.96 -8.45 60.21
N THR A 586 -45.75 -8.04 61.45
CA THR A 586 -44.46 -7.70 62.06
C THR A 586 -43.56 -8.94 62.15
N GLU A 587 -42.34 -8.87 61.64
CA GLU A 587 -41.28 -9.81 62.04
C GLU A 587 -39.98 -9.11 62.43
N THR A 588 -39.62 -9.40 63.68
CA THR A 588 -38.37 -9.16 64.41
C THR A 588 -37.16 -9.79 63.72
N LYS A 589 -36.01 -9.11 63.74
CA LYS A 589 -34.70 -9.77 63.60
C LYS A 589 -33.70 -9.32 64.65
N ASP A 590 -33.02 -10.34 65.14
CA ASP A 590 -32.19 -10.40 66.33
C ASP A 590 -30.97 -9.47 66.35
N SER A 591 -30.71 -8.98 67.55
CA SER A 591 -29.47 -8.36 68.00
C SER A 591 -28.37 -9.39 68.23
N PHE A 592 -27.19 -9.16 67.66
CA PHE A 592 -25.91 -9.69 68.18
C PHE A 592 -24.97 -8.54 68.57
N ASN A 593 -24.44 -8.67 69.78
CA ASN A 593 -23.59 -7.77 70.58
C ASN A 593 -22.20 -7.48 69.95
N CYS A 594 -21.76 -6.21 69.91
CA CYS A 594 -20.81 -5.51 70.81
C CYS A 594 -19.31 -5.86 70.73
N GLY A 595 -18.44 -4.84 70.57
CA GLY A 595 -16.99 -4.98 70.82
C GLY A 595 -16.05 -3.78 70.51
N ARG A 596 -16.21 -2.64 71.21
CA ARG A 596 -15.24 -1.56 71.63
C ARG A 596 -14.15 -0.92 70.68
N PRO A 597 -13.71 0.33 70.97
CA PRO A 597 -12.85 1.17 70.12
C PRO A 597 -11.39 1.32 70.61
N VAL A 598 -10.47 1.74 69.72
CA VAL A 598 -9.12 2.24 70.08
C VAL A 598 -8.75 3.51 69.29
N LYS A 599 -8.17 4.47 70.00
CA LYS A 599 -7.76 5.82 69.57
C LYS A 599 -6.33 5.87 69.01
N SER A 600 -6.09 7.00 68.33
CA SER A 600 -4.82 7.72 68.10
C SER A 600 -4.07 7.40 66.81
N LYS A 601 -3.99 8.41 65.95
CA LYS A 601 -2.82 8.63 65.09
C LYS A 601 -2.39 10.08 65.26
N GLU A 602 -1.22 10.22 65.86
CA GLU A 602 -0.39 11.43 65.83
C GLU A 602 0.06 11.72 64.41
N THR A 603 0.26 13.01 64.15
CA THR A 603 0.89 13.56 62.95
C THR A 603 2.39 13.23 62.98
N ILE A 604 2.90 12.57 61.92
CA ILE A 604 4.34 12.55 61.63
C ILE A 604 4.55 13.33 60.33
N THR A 605 5.20 14.47 60.45
CA THR A 605 5.69 15.26 59.31
C THR A 605 7.02 14.65 58.85
N VAL A 606 7.03 14.00 57.69
CA VAL A 606 8.29 13.59 57.02
C VAL A 606 8.61 14.62 55.95
N HIS A 607 9.71 15.33 56.12
CA HIS A 607 10.33 16.14 55.07
C HIS A 607 10.89 15.21 53.99
N VAL A 608 10.36 15.27 52.78
CA VAL A 608 11.00 14.66 51.61
C VAL A 608 11.63 15.77 50.77
N CYS A 609 12.96 15.76 50.74
CA CYS A 609 13.80 16.59 49.92
C CYS A 609 13.64 16.16 48.45
N THR A 610 13.10 17.04 47.60
CA THR A 610 12.96 16.79 46.16
C THR A 610 14.32 16.91 45.46
N LYS A 611 14.99 15.77 45.27
CA LYS A 611 15.83 15.54 44.09
C LYS A 611 15.05 14.64 43.15
N ALA A 612 14.34 15.25 42.21
CA ALA A 612 13.74 14.55 41.08
C ALA A 612 14.88 14.12 40.13
N CYS A 613 15.15 12.82 40.08
CA CYS A 613 16.03 12.19 39.09
C CYS A 613 15.17 11.43 38.08
N GLU A 614 15.69 11.25 36.86
CA GLU A 614 15.13 10.62 35.63
C GLU A 614 14.65 9.15 35.76
N PHE A 615 14.45 8.69 36.99
CA PHE A 615 14.34 7.30 37.43
C PHE A 615 12.92 6.67 37.33
N PRO A 616 11.81 7.39 37.61
CA PRO A 616 10.46 6.84 37.39
C PRO A 616 10.13 6.66 35.91
N GLN A 617 10.76 7.43 35.02
CA GLN A 617 10.41 7.50 33.59
C GLN A 617 10.81 6.25 32.81
N VAL A 618 11.95 5.63 33.11
CA VAL A 618 12.45 4.46 32.35
C VAL A 618 11.69 3.18 32.72
N ALA A 619 11.42 2.95 34.00
CA ALA A 619 10.59 1.82 34.43
C ALA A 619 9.13 1.98 33.99
N GLN A 620 8.62 3.22 33.96
CA GLN A 620 7.30 3.54 33.42
C GLN A 620 7.23 3.28 31.92
N SER A 621 8.24 3.67 31.14
CA SER A 621 8.34 3.37 29.70
C SER A 621 8.26 1.88 29.41
N VAL A 622 8.90 1.02 30.21
CA VAL A 622 8.78 -0.45 30.06
C VAL A 622 7.35 -0.94 30.25
N LEU A 623 6.61 -0.40 31.22
CA LEU A 623 5.22 -0.78 31.48
C LEU A 623 4.26 -0.23 30.43
N GLU A 624 4.56 0.95 29.87
CA GLU A 624 3.86 1.55 28.73
C GLU A 624 4.02 0.68 27.47
N ASP A 625 5.24 0.20 27.16
CA ASP A 625 5.51 -0.72 26.03
C ASP A 625 4.59 -1.95 26.07
N PHE A 626 4.44 -2.60 27.23
CA PHE A 626 3.59 -3.79 27.37
C PHE A 626 2.10 -3.46 27.25
N THR A 627 1.70 -2.26 27.68
CA THR A 627 0.31 -1.81 27.55
C THR A 627 -0.02 -1.51 26.09
N GLU A 628 0.91 -0.95 25.33
CA GLU A 628 0.80 -0.77 23.89
C GLU A 628 0.69 -2.10 23.14
N LEU A 629 1.58 -3.05 23.44
CA LEU A 629 1.53 -4.40 22.85
C LEU A 629 0.20 -5.10 23.14
N GLU A 630 -0.33 -4.98 24.36
CA GLU A 630 -1.63 -5.55 24.71
C GLU A 630 -2.78 -4.94 23.89
N MET A 631 -2.77 -3.61 23.71
CA MET A 631 -3.75 -2.93 22.85
C MET A 631 -3.64 -3.41 21.39
N ARG A 632 -2.42 -3.53 20.85
CA ARG A 632 -2.18 -4.07 19.51
C ARG A 632 -2.74 -5.48 19.37
N CYS A 633 -2.44 -6.39 20.30
CA CYS A 633 -2.99 -7.75 20.29
C CYS A 633 -4.52 -7.75 20.33
N ASN A 634 -5.14 -6.96 21.21
CA ASN A 634 -6.60 -6.91 21.33
C ASN A 634 -7.24 -6.40 20.03
N ASN A 635 -6.68 -5.36 19.41
CA ASN A 635 -7.18 -4.83 18.14
C ASN A 635 -7.14 -5.89 17.05
N VAL A 636 -6.00 -6.58 16.91
CA VAL A 636 -5.81 -7.62 15.90
C VAL A 636 -6.73 -8.83 16.14
N MET A 637 -6.95 -9.23 17.40
CA MET A 637 -7.87 -10.32 17.75
C MET A 637 -9.33 -10.06 17.36
N THR A 638 -9.76 -8.80 17.23
CA THR A 638 -11.14 -8.47 16.81
C THR A 638 -11.36 -8.55 15.30
N THR A 639 -10.30 -8.77 14.50
CA THR A 639 -10.40 -8.78 13.05
C THR A 639 -11.16 -10.01 12.53
N THR A 640 -11.89 -9.83 11.42
CA THR A 640 -12.65 -10.91 10.76
C THR A 640 -11.76 -12.09 10.36
N ILE A 641 -10.52 -11.82 9.96
CA ILE A 641 -9.55 -12.87 9.57
C ILE A 641 -9.19 -13.76 10.77
N VAL A 642 -8.98 -13.19 11.96
CA VAL A 642 -8.67 -13.98 13.16
C VAL A 642 -9.88 -14.80 13.61
N GLN A 643 -11.10 -14.30 13.40
CA GLN A 643 -12.32 -15.07 13.63
C GLN A 643 -12.48 -16.22 12.63
N GLN A 644 -12.10 -16.00 11.37
CA GLN A 644 -12.12 -17.01 10.30
C GLN A 644 -11.00 -18.06 10.42
N PHE A 645 -9.85 -17.69 10.98
CA PHE A 645 -8.69 -18.55 11.20
C PHE A 645 -8.26 -18.55 12.67
N PRO A 646 -8.93 -19.33 13.54
CA PRO A 646 -8.68 -19.34 14.98
C PRO A 646 -7.25 -19.73 15.40
N GLN A 647 -6.49 -20.39 14.52
CA GLN A 647 -5.09 -20.77 14.73
C GLN A 647 -4.22 -19.54 15.05
N ILE A 648 -4.48 -18.43 14.36
CA ILE A 648 -3.77 -17.15 14.56
C ILE A 648 -4.21 -16.52 15.89
N GLY A 649 -5.50 -16.59 16.20
CA GLY A 649 -6.04 -16.13 17.48
C GLY A 649 -5.41 -16.86 18.66
N LYS A 650 -5.16 -18.17 18.53
CA LYS A 650 -4.45 -18.96 19.54
C LYS A 650 -3.02 -18.45 19.76
N LYS A 651 -2.27 -18.17 18.69
CA LYS A 651 -0.90 -17.64 18.76
C LYS A 651 -0.85 -16.28 19.42
N LEU A 652 -1.73 -15.35 19.03
CA LEU A 652 -1.87 -14.03 19.64
C LEU A 652 -2.24 -14.12 21.12
N LYS A 653 -3.09 -15.08 21.49
CA LYS A 653 -3.47 -15.31 22.88
C LYS A 653 -2.29 -15.80 23.70
N THR A 654 -1.58 -16.81 23.21
CA THR A 654 -0.35 -17.30 23.85
C THR A 654 0.67 -16.18 24.05
N PHE A 655 0.91 -15.35 23.03
CA PHE A 655 1.80 -14.20 23.12
C PHE A 655 1.36 -13.20 24.21
N LYS A 656 0.07 -12.84 24.23
CA LYS A 656 -0.51 -11.94 25.22
C LYS A 656 -0.37 -12.50 26.64
N ASP A 657 -0.63 -13.79 26.83
CA ASP A 657 -0.52 -14.47 28.12
C ASP A 657 0.93 -14.45 28.62
N LEU A 658 1.90 -14.79 27.75
CA LEU A 658 3.34 -14.73 28.06
C LEU A 658 3.82 -13.30 28.39
N CYS A 659 3.37 -12.29 27.63
CA CYS A 659 3.69 -10.89 27.92
C CYS A 659 3.12 -10.44 29.27
N SER A 660 1.92 -10.90 29.62
CA SER A 660 1.26 -10.57 30.90
C SER A 660 1.99 -11.20 32.07
N GLU A 661 2.42 -12.46 31.93
CA GLU A 661 3.22 -13.17 32.93
C GLU A 661 4.58 -12.51 33.17
N PHE A 662 5.27 -12.12 32.09
CA PHE A 662 6.53 -11.37 32.21
C PHE A 662 6.31 -10.00 32.86
N LYS A 663 5.27 -9.25 32.44
CA LYS A 663 4.92 -7.94 33.02
C LYS A 663 4.69 -8.04 34.53
N LEU A 664 3.96 -9.06 34.98
CA LEU A 664 3.73 -9.31 36.41
C LEU A 664 5.04 -9.63 37.15
N THR A 665 5.87 -10.51 36.58
CA THR A 665 7.17 -10.89 37.15
C THR A 665 8.10 -9.68 37.28
N PHE A 666 8.12 -8.81 36.26
CA PHE A 666 8.86 -7.56 36.26
C PHE A 666 8.35 -6.59 37.33
N GLN A 667 7.03 -6.41 37.45
CA GLN A 667 6.41 -5.56 38.47
C GLN A 667 6.69 -6.05 39.89
N LEU A 668 6.61 -7.36 40.15
CA LEU A 668 6.93 -7.95 41.45
C LEU A 668 8.42 -7.78 41.80
N THR A 669 9.30 -7.96 40.83
CA THR A 669 10.75 -7.76 41.00
C THR A 669 11.06 -6.30 41.35
N LEU A 670 10.46 -5.35 40.63
CA LEU A 670 10.56 -3.93 40.94
C LEU A 670 9.99 -3.62 42.32
N ALA A 671 8.77 -4.04 42.64
CA ALA A 671 8.12 -3.76 43.92
C ALA A 671 8.91 -4.30 45.12
N LYS A 672 9.63 -5.41 44.95
CA LYS A 672 10.50 -6.00 45.99
C LYS A 672 11.79 -5.22 46.20
N LYS A 673 12.37 -4.65 45.13
CA LYS A 673 13.70 -4.03 45.12
C LYS A 673 13.66 -2.52 45.31
N LEU A 674 12.57 -1.87 44.89
CA LEU A 674 12.38 -0.42 44.94
C LEU A 674 12.50 0.15 46.36
N PRO A 675 11.93 -0.46 47.44
CA PRO A 675 12.08 0.07 48.79
C PRO A 675 13.54 0.09 49.27
N SER A 676 14.29 -0.98 49.00
CA SER A 676 15.70 -1.10 49.41
C SER A 676 16.63 -0.14 48.66
N ILE A 677 16.31 0.19 47.39
CA ILE A 677 17.04 1.19 46.61
C ILE A 677 16.73 2.61 47.12
N LEU A 678 15.46 2.89 47.45
CA LEU A 678 15.02 4.19 47.96
C LEU A 678 15.53 4.49 49.39
N GLU A 679 15.74 3.46 50.21
CA GLU A 679 16.32 3.58 51.55
C GLU A 679 17.87 3.58 51.57
N GLY A 680 18.52 3.47 50.40
CA GLY A 680 19.98 3.45 50.27
C GLY A 680 20.65 2.14 50.68
N GLY A 681 19.89 1.03 50.75
CA GLY A 681 20.37 -0.31 51.10
C GLY A 681 20.85 -1.17 49.93
N GLU A 682 20.52 -0.81 48.68
CA GLU A 682 21.03 -1.43 47.45
C GLU A 682 21.49 -0.35 46.45
N GLU A 683 22.58 -0.61 45.71
CA GLU A 683 23.11 0.33 44.72
C GLU A 683 22.21 0.45 43.48
N GLU A 684 22.16 1.64 42.87
CA GLU A 684 21.39 1.95 41.64
C GLU A 684 21.74 1.02 40.46
N VAL A 685 22.93 0.39 40.50
CA VAL A 685 23.40 -0.65 39.57
C VAL A 685 22.44 -1.85 39.50
N VAL A 686 21.78 -2.23 40.60
CA VAL A 686 20.85 -3.38 40.64
C VAL A 686 19.64 -3.16 39.73
N LEU A 687 19.17 -1.91 39.60
CA LEU A 687 18.06 -1.58 38.71
C LEU A 687 18.49 -1.51 37.24
N ALA A 688 19.68 -0.99 36.97
CA ALA A 688 20.29 -1.03 35.64
C ALA A 688 20.45 -2.48 35.15
N ASP A 689 20.82 -3.39 36.05
CA ASP A 689 20.90 -4.82 35.75
C ASP A 689 19.53 -5.45 35.44
N ILE A 690 18.46 -5.03 36.13
CA ILE A 690 17.08 -5.49 35.83
C ILE A 690 16.64 -5.05 34.43
N LEU A 691 16.92 -3.79 34.05
CA LEU A 691 16.59 -3.26 32.72
C LEU A 691 17.47 -3.89 31.63
N LYS A 692 18.76 -4.06 31.90
CA LYS A 692 19.70 -4.72 30.98
C LYS A 692 19.29 -6.18 30.73
N LYS A 693 18.86 -6.90 31.78
CA LYS A 693 18.32 -8.26 31.66
C LYS A 693 17.09 -8.33 30.77
N ARG A 694 16.20 -7.33 30.78
CA ARG A 694 15.08 -7.24 29.83
C ARG A 694 15.58 -6.98 28.41
N HIS A 695 16.48 -6.02 28.23
CA HIS A 695 16.98 -5.68 26.89
C HIS A 695 17.70 -6.84 26.21
N SER A 696 18.37 -7.69 26.99
CA SER A 696 19.05 -8.90 26.49
C SER A 696 18.17 -10.15 26.48
N SER A 697 16.89 -10.07 26.85
CA SER A 697 15.98 -11.22 26.84
C SER A 697 15.14 -11.26 25.56
N PRO A 698 14.46 -12.39 25.25
CA PRO A 698 13.49 -12.43 24.16
C PRO A 698 12.31 -11.46 24.38
N PHE A 699 12.09 -10.94 25.60
CA PHE A 699 11.08 -9.92 25.94
C PHE A 699 11.55 -8.46 25.70
N SER A 700 12.59 -8.26 24.89
CA SER A 700 13.00 -6.92 24.46
C SER A 700 11.89 -6.25 23.65
N SER A 701 11.72 -4.93 23.78
CA SER A 701 10.69 -4.19 23.03
C SER A 701 10.84 -4.37 21.52
N THR A 702 12.09 -4.47 21.03
CA THR A 702 12.40 -4.71 19.62
C THR A 702 11.84 -6.05 19.15
N ASN A 703 12.11 -7.14 19.87
CA ASN A 703 11.67 -8.47 19.45
C ASN A 703 10.15 -8.63 19.56
N LEU A 704 9.54 -8.12 20.64
CA LEU A 704 8.10 -8.18 20.85
C LEU A 704 7.33 -7.41 19.77
N ASN A 705 7.77 -6.19 19.44
CA ASN A 705 7.14 -5.40 18.38
C ASN A 705 7.37 -6.04 17.00
N LYS A 706 8.58 -6.55 16.75
CA LYS A 706 8.91 -7.22 15.49
C LYS A 706 8.03 -8.46 15.24
N TRP A 707 7.78 -9.27 16.27
CA TRP A 707 6.86 -10.40 16.15
C TRP A 707 5.42 -9.93 15.90
N MET A 708 4.97 -8.87 16.59
CA MET A 708 3.65 -8.28 16.34
C MET A 708 3.50 -7.75 14.91
N ASP A 709 4.52 -7.08 14.37
CA ASP A 709 4.54 -6.60 12.99
C ASP A 709 4.42 -7.77 12.00
N CYS A 710 5.12 -8.89 12.26
CA CYS A 710 4.96 -10.13 11.49
C CYS A 710 3.52 -10.69 11.55
N LYS A 711 2.83 -10.62 12.69
CA LYS A 711 1.44 -11.09 12.78
C LYS A 711 0.43 -10.20 12.09
N GLU A 712 0.61 -8.89 12.17
CA GLU A 712 -0.19 -7.95 11.39
C GLU A 712 0.01 -8.17 9.88
N LYS A 713 1.25 -8.44 9.43
CA LYS A 713 1.56 -8.80 8.04
C LYS A 713 0.95 -10.14 7.61
N GLU A 714 1.00 -11.16 8.45
CA GLU A 714 0.39 -12.47 8.18
C GLU A 714 -1.12 -12.33 7.91
N ILE A 715 -1.80 -11.54 8.76
CA ILE A 715 -3.23 -11.26 8.64
C ILE A 715 -3.55 -10.47 7.38
N TYR A 716 -2.70 -9.51 7.01
CA TYR A 716 -2.82 -8.76 5.77
C TYR A 716 -2.71 -9.67 4.53
N ILE A 717 -1.76 -10.61 4.53
CA ILE A 717 -1.60 -11.59 3.45
C ILE A 717 -2.84 -12.48 3.34
N LEU A 718 -3.36 -12.99 4.46
CA LEU A 718 -4.58 -13.81 4.48
C LEU A 718 -5.82 -13.03 4.04
N LYS A 719 -5.91 -11.74 4.35
CA LYS A 719 -6.96 -10.86 3.80
C LYS A 719 -6.93 -10.83 2.27
N SER A 720 -5.74 -10.87 1.67
CA SER A 720 -5.60 -10.94 0.20
C SER A 720 -6.08 -12.28 -0.35
N PHE A 721 -5.76 -13.39 0.32
CA PHE A 721 -6.26 -14.71 -0.06
C PHE A 721 -7.78 -14.84 0.08
N THR A 722 -8.37 -14.40 1.20
CA THR A 722 -9.82 -14.46 1.40
C THR A 722 -10.60 -13.64 0.36
N LYS A 723 -10.05 -12.51 -0.10
CA LYS A 723 -10.62 -11.74 -1.22
C LYS A 723 -10.60 -12.52 -2.54
N MET A 724 -9.52 -13.27 -2.81
CA MET A 724 -9.41 -14.11 -4.00
C MET A 724 -10.34 -15.34 -3.92
N LEU A 725 -10.56 -15.85 -2.72
CA LEU A 725 -11.41 -17.00 -2.40
C LEU A 725 -12.86 -16.59 -2.04
N LYS A 726 -13.32 -15.40 -2.45
CA LYS A 726 -14.62 -14.82 -2.04
C LYS A 726 -15.85 -15.67 -2.34
N ASN A 727 -15.76 -16.59 -3.30
CA ASN A 727 -16.85 -17.48 -3.72
C ASN A 727 -16.84 -18.83 -2.98
N THR A 728 -16.00 -19.00 -1.96
CA THR A 728 -15.88 -20.23 -1.19
C THR A 728 -16.24 -19.99 0.27
N LYS A 729 -16.76 -21.02 0.93
CA LYS A 729 -17.12 -20.92 2.35
C LYS A 729 -15.87 -21.14 3.19
N ILE A 730 -15.48 -20.13 3.96
CA ILE A 730 -14.40 -20.28 4.95
C ILE A 730 -14.94 -21.00 6.18
N VAL A 731 -14.22 -22.03 6.59
CA VAL A 731 -14.58 -22.93 7.68
C VAL A 731 -13.52 -22.79 8.78
N PRO A 732 -13.89 -22.41 10.01
CA PRO A 732 -12.92 -22.02 11.02
C PRO A 732 -12.28 -23.22 11.75
N SER A 733 -12.91 -24.39 11.74
CA SER A 733 -12.39 -25.57 12.44
C SER A 733 -12.52 -26.87 11.65
N GLN A 734 -11.73 -27.88 12.05
CA GLN A 734 -11.79 -29.23 11.50
C GLN A 734 -13.17 -29.88 11.74
N SER A 735 -13.83 -29.57 12.86
CA SER A 735 -15.17 -30.10 13.17
C SER A 735 -16.23 -29.53 12.23
N ASP A 736 -16.19 -28.22 12.00
CA ASP A 736 -17.12 -27.56 11.05
C ASP A 736 -16.88 -28.05 9.61
N LEU A 737 -15.63 -28.40 9.28
CA LEU A 737 -15.28 -28.95 7.97
C LEU A 737 -15.95 -30.32 7.76
N GLN A 738 -15.96 -31.17 8.78
CA GLN A 738 -16.63 -32.47 8.71
C GLN A 738 -18.14 -32.33 8.49
N GLU A 739 -18.80 -31.39 9.17
CA GLU A 739 -20.22 -31.10 8.96
C GLU A 739 -20.52 -30.62 7.53
N GLU A 740 -19.66 -29.78 6.96
CA GLU A 740 -19.84 -29.30 5.59
C GLU A 740 -19.62 -30.39 4.55
N ILE A 741 -18.61 -31.25 4.73
CA ILE A 741 -18.35 -32.37 3.81
C ILE A 741 -19.51 -33.37 3.83
N LEU A 742 -20.13 -33.64 4.98
CA LEU A 742 -21.27 -34.55 5.13
C LEU A 742 -22.51 -34.16 4.31
N SER A 743 -22.60 -32.90 3.87
CA SER A 743 -23.78 -32.36 3.19
C SER A 743 -23.62 -32.21 1.67
N SER A 744 -22.54 -32.76 1.09
CA SER A 744 -22.27 -32.77 -0.36
C SER A 744 -21.66 -34.09 -0.82
N GLU A 745 -21.90 -34.46 -2.08
CA GLU A 745 -21.31 -35.66 -2.69
C GLU A 745 -19.77 -35.50 -2.85
N HIS A 746 -19.34 -34.30 -3.27
CA HIS A 746 -17.94 -33.94 -3.42
C HIS A 746 -17.66 -32.61 -2.71
N ALA A 747 -16.54 -32.51 -2.01
CA ALA A 747 -16.04 -31.24 -1.46
C ALA A 747 -14.58 -31.02 -1.87
N VAL A 748 -14.29 -29.83 -2.36
CA VAL A 748 -12.93 -29.41 -2.73
C VAL A 748 -12.52 -28.28 -1.79
N CYS A 749 -11.46 -28.51 -1.03
CA CYS A 749 -11.04 -27.63 0.06
C CYS A 749 -9.68 -27.01 -0.24
N PHE A 750 -9.61 -25.68 -0.20
CA PHE A 750 -8.33 -24.99 -0.15
C PHE A 750 -7.84 -24.95 1.30
N VAL A 751 -6.72 -25.63 1.56
CA VAL A 751 -6.19 -25.83 2.91
C VAL A 751 -4.92 -25.00 3.08
N PHE A 752 -4.94 -24.07 4.04
CA PHE A 752 -3.72 -23.41 4.51
C PHE A 752 -3.00 -24.32 5.49
N THR A 753 -1.83 -24.82 5.12
CA THR A 753 -1.10 -25.84 5.88
C THR A 753 -0.14 -25.28 6.91
N SER A 754 0.23 -24.00 6.81
CA SER A 754 1.22 -23.36 7.70
C SER A 754 0.64 -22.49 8.82
N LEU A 755 -0.67 -22.26 8.88
CA LEU A 755 -1.25 -21.30 9.84
C LEU A 755 -1.18 -21.74 11.29
N GLY A 756 -1.31 -23.04 11.56
CA GLY A 756 -1.30 -23.58 12.91
C GLY A 756 0.01 -24.27 13.30
N SER A 757 1.10 -24.06 12.54
CA SER A 757 2.43 -24.53 12.94
C SER A 757 2.89 -23.83 14.22
N ASP A 758 3.60 -24.58 15.07
CA ASP A 758 4.20 -24.04 16.29
C ASP A 758 5.18 -22.90 15.95
N GLU A 759 5.22 -21.88 16.80
CA GLU A 759 6.05 -20.69 16.56
C GLU A 759 7.31 -20.70 17.42
N PRO A 760 8.51 -20.76 16.79
CA PRO A 760 9.77 -20.82 17.54
C PRO A 760 9.94 -19.68 18.54
N TYR A 761 9.60 -18.45 18.14
CA TYR A 761 9.67 -17.29 19.04
C TYR A 761 8.74 -17.38 20.27
N LEU A 762 7.53 -17.93 20.14
CA LEU A 762 6.63 -18.13 21.30
C LEU A 762 7.20 -19.20 22.25
N SER A 763 7.80 -20.24 21.69
CA SER A 763 8.53 -21.25 22.47
C SER A 763 9.73 -20.62 23.21
N ALA A 764 10.47 -19.72 22.57
CA ALA A 764 11.58 -19.01 23.20
C ALA A 764 11.13 -18.13 24.38
N LEU A 765 10.01 -17.41 24.24
CA LEU A 765 9.40 -16.63 25.33
C LEU A 765 8.98 -17.52 26.51
N SER A 766 8.33 -18.66 26.20
CA SER A 766 7.90 -19.65 27.21
C SER A 766 9.10 -20.27 27.94
N ASN A 767 10.13 -20.70 27.21
CA ASN A 767 11.35 -21.28 27.77
C ASN A 767 12.10 -20.29 28.68
N TYR A 768 12.12 -19.00 28.32
CA TYR A 768 12.69 -17.96 29.15
C TYR A 768 11.94 -17.80 30.48
N LEU A 769 10.60 -17.79 30.46
CA LEU A 769 9.80 -17.70 31.68
C LEU A 769 9.94 -18.95 32.57
N ASN A 770 9.98 -20.13 31.96
CA ASN A 770 10.08 -21.42 32.67
C ASN A 770 11.51 -21.78 33.12
N GLN A 771 12.53 -21.00 32.73
CA GLN A 771 13.95 -21.25 33.02
C GLN A 771 14.44 -22.65 32.58
N THR A 772 13.81 -23.23 31.56
CA THR A 772 14.16 -24.53 30.99
C THR A 772 15.16 -24.33 29.86
N LEU A 773 16.45 -24.20 30.18
CA LEU A 773 17.53 -24.22 29.19
C LEU A 773 18.39 -25.46 29.35
N ASN A 774 18.73 -26.08 28.22
CA ASN A 774 19.68 -27.17 28.15
C ASN A 774 21.11 -26.58 28.07
N PRO A 775 22.06 -26.95 28.96
CA PRO A 775 23.38 -26.31 29.03
C PRO A 775 24.31 -26.55 27.83
N ASP A 776 23.93 -27.42 26.90
CA ASP A 776 24.81 -27.96 25.85
C ASP A 776 24.61 -27.34 24.44
N ASP A 777 23.84 -26.25 24.31
CA ASP A 777 23.62 -25.59 23.02
C ASP A 777 24.65 -24.46 22.77
N PRO A 778 25.51 -24.54 21.73
CA PRO A 778 26.66 -23.64 21.55
C PRO A 778 26.36 -22.29 20.88
N GLU A 779 25.13 -22.04 20.41
CA GLU A 779 24.67 -20.73 19.92
C GLU A 779 23.83 -20.00 20.98
N ASP A 780 23.78 -18.66 20.94
CA ASP A 780 22.93 -17.86 21.85
C ASP A 780 21.48 -18.36 21.75
N PRO A 781 20.92 -18.99 22.82
CA PRO A 781 19.66 -19.75 22.75
C PRO A 781 18.43 -18.88 22.51
N TYR A 782 18.61 -17.57 22.35
CA TYR A 782 17.57 -16.59 22.07
C TYR A 782 17.75 -15.84 20.74
N SER A 783 18.73 -16.23 19.91
CA SER A 783 19.03 -15.60 18.61
C SER A 783 18.07 -16.04 17.49
N HIS A 784 16.78 -15.76 17.66
CA HIS A 784 15.75 -16.06 16.66
C HIS A 784 15.65 -14.98 15.58
N HIS A 785 15.66 -15.39 14.30
CA HIS A 785 15.34 -14.51 13.18
C HIS A 785 13.83 -14.48 12.94
N ILE A 786 13.09 -13.80 13.82
CA ILE A 786 11.61 -13.71 13.84
C ILE A 786 10.96 -13.56 12.45
N GLU A 787 11.55 -12.75 11.56
CA GLU A 787 11.06 -12.54 10.20
C GLU A 787 11.28 -13.73 9.26
N ARG A 788 12.43 -14.41 9.36
CA ARG A 788 12.78 -15.55 8.48
C ARG A 788 12.01 -16.81 8.84
N GLU A 789 11.55 -16.90 10.08
CA GLU A 789 10.75 -18.04 10.59
C GLU A 789 9.28 -18.00 10.14
N GLN A 790 8.81 -16.91 9.50
CA GLN A 790 7.43 -16.82 9.02
C GLN A 790 7.26 -17.60 7.71
N TRP A 791 6.14 -18.31 7.54
CA TRP A 791 5.90 -19.14 6.34
C TRP A 791 5.87 -18.34 5.02
N TYR A 792 5.51 -17.06 5.08
CA TYR A 792 5.47 -16.16 3.92
C TYR A 792 6.82 -15.46 3.65
N ALA A 793 7.88 -15.78 4.41
CA ALA A 793 9.20 -15.19 4.20
C ALA A 793 9.89 -15.73 2.94
N SER A 794 9.56 -16.97 2.52
CA SER A 794 10.02 -17.56 1.26
C SER A 794 9.10 -17.09 0.11
N PRO A 795 9.66 -16.39 -0.90
CA PRO A 795 8.92 -16.04 -2.10
C PRO A 795 8.35 -17.28 -2.79
N GLU A 796 9.11 -18.38 -2.84
CA GLU A 796 8.70 -19.62 -3.49
C GLU A 796 7.42 -20.21 -2.88
N VAL A 797 7.35 -20.26 -1.54
CA VAL A 797 6.15 -20.75 -0.83
C VAL A 797 4.97 -19.82 -1.08
N SER A 798 5.18 -18.50 -0.98
CA SER A 798 4.12 -17.51 -1.18
C SER A 798 3.55 -17.49 -2.61
N ASP A 799 4.41 -17.60 -3.62
CA ASP A 799 4.02 -17.66 -5.03
C ASP A 799 3.29 -18.95 -5.36
N ALA A 800 3.76 -20.09 -4.82
CA ALA A 800 3.09 -21.38 -4.96
C ALA A 800 1.68 -21.36 -4.36
N MET A 801 1.52 -20.77 -3.17
CA MET A 801 0.21 -20.60 -2.54
C MET A 801 -0.72 -19.72 -3.36
N MET A 802 -0.21 -18.58 -3.86
CA MET A 802 -1.00 -17.64 -4.67
C MET A 802 -1.47 -18.30 -5.97
N ASN A 803 -0.59 -19.06 -6.64
CA ASN A 803 -0.93 -19.81 -7.85
C ASN A 803 -1.99 -20.89 -7.57
N LYS A 804 -1.83 -21.69 -6.51
CA LYS A 804 -2.83 -22.71 -6.12
C LYS A 804 -4.19 -22.08 -5.78
N ALA A 805 -4.20 -20.98 -5.05
CA ALA A 805 -5.43 -20.31 -4.65
C ALA A 805 -6.16 -19.68 -5.85
N LYS A 806 -5.41 -19.18 -6.84
CA LYS A 806 -5.98 -18.73 -8.12
C LYS A 806 -6.61 -19.88 -8.90
N LEU A 807 -5.88 -20.99 -9.08
CA LEU A 807 -6.40 -22.19 -9.76
C LEU A 807 -7.66 -22.71 -9.06
N PHE A 808 -7.68 -22.72 -7.72
CA PHE A 808 -8.83 -23.10 -6.93
C PHE A 808 -10.03 -22.16 -7.12
N SER A 809 -9.81 -20.84 -7.12
CA SER A 809 -10.88 -19.86 -7.37
C SER A 809 -11.46 -19.97 -8.79
N ASP A 810 -10.61 -20.11 -9.80
CA ASP A 810 -11.02 -20.28 -11.20
C ASP A 810 -11.83 -21.57 -11.38
N PHE A 811 -11.42 -22.65 -10.73
CA PHE A 811 -12.14 -23.94 -10.75
C PHE A 811 -13.46 -23.88 -9.97
N ALA A 812 -13.49 -23.19 -8.82
CA ALA A 812 -14.73 -22.98 -8.06
C ALA A 812 -15.76 -22.20 -8.88
N GLU A 813 -15.33 -21.12 -9.55
CA GLU A 813 -16.20 -20.32 -10.43
C GLU A 813 -16.72 -21.14 -11.62
N ALA A 814 -15.87 -21.97 -12.23
CA ALA A 814 -16.27 -22.84 -13.34
C ALA A 814 -17.34 -23.86 -12.95
N ASN A 815 -17.46 -24.21 -11.66
CA ASN A 815 -18.41 -25.18 -11.12
C ASN A 815 -19.50 -24.55 -10.24
N LYS A 816 -19.67 -23.22 -10.24
CA LYS A 816 -20.61 -22.52 -9.33
C LYS A 816 -22.08 -22.97 -9.44
N GLU A 817 -22.49 -23.42 -10.62
CA GLU A 817 -23.85 -23.94 -10.86
C GLU A 817 -24.03 -25.41 -10.47
N ASN A 818 -22.92 -26.12 -10.19
CA ASN A 818 -22.93 -27.53 -9.83
C ASN A 818 -23.18 -27.71 -8.32
N LYS A 819 -24.43 -27.99 -7.95
CA LYS A 819 -24.85 -28.18 -6.55
C LYS A 819 -24.26 -29.42 -5.87
N ASN A 820 -23.65 -30.34 -6.62
CA ASN A 820 -23.06 -31.55 -6.06
C ASN A 820 -21.63 -31.34 -5.53
N ILE A 821 -21.01 -30.18 -5.82
CA ILE A 821 -19.65 -29.84 -5.39
C ILE A 821 -19.68 -28.65 -4.44
N LYS A 822 -19.07 -28.80 -3.26
CA LYS A 822 -18.82 -27.68 -2.34
C LYS A 822 -17.38 -27.22 -2.40
N PHE A 823 -17.18 -25.90 -2.41
CA PHE A 823 -15.87 -25.27 -2.32
C PHE A 823 -15.67 -24.63 -0.95
N LEU A 824 -14.70 -25.15 -0.21
CA LEU A 824 -14.43 -24.76 1.18
C LEU A 824 -13.01 -24.23 1.33
N THR A 825 -12.78 -23.40 2.34
CA THR A 825 -11.45 -22.88 2.67
C THR A 825 -11.21 -23.03 4.16
N VAL A 826 -10.08 -23.62 4.56
CA VAL A 826 -9.82 -24.00 5.95
C VAL A 826 -8.33 -23.87 6.28
N GLY A 827 -8.00 -23.58 7.53
CA GLY A 827 -6.63 -23.70 8.05
C GLY A 827 -6.43 -25.02 8.78
N LEU A 828 -5.61 -25.93 8.24
CA LEU A 828 -5.27 -27.21 8.86
C LEU A 828 -3.76 -27.41 8.82
N THR A 829 -3.12 -27.51 9.98
CA THR A 829 -1.67 -27.66 10.05
C THR A 829 -1.21 -28.96 9.41
N ASN A 830 -0.24 -28.89 8.50
CA ASN A 830 0.45 -30.06 7.97
C ASN A 830 1.97 -29.78 7.94
N GLU A 831 2.71 -30.44 8.82
CA GLU A 831 4.16 -30.23 8.96
C GLU A 831 4.96 -30.76 7.76
N THR A 832 4.40 -31.70 7.00
CA THR A 832 5.05 -32.29 5.82
C THR A 832 4.93 -31.41 4.57
N GLN A 833 3.97 -30.49 4.55
CA GLN A 833 3.67 -29.64 3.39
C GLN A 833 3.52 -28.19 3.82
N GLN A 834 4.53 -27.37 3.54
CA GLN A 834 4.47 -25.93 3.83
C GLN A 834 3.60 -25.17 2.81
N GLY A 835 2.91 -24.15 3.30
CA GLY A 835 2.10 -23.21 2.52
C GLY A 835 0.62 -23.60 2.41
N SER A 836 0.24 -24.20 1.28
CA SER A 836 -1.15 -24.58 1.00
C SER A 836 -1.28 -25.83 0.12
N SER A 837 -2.43 -26.49 0.24
CA SER A 837 -2.82 -27.63 -0.59
C SER A 837 -4.30 -27.62 -0.93
N ILE A 838 -4.69 -28.50 -1.85
CA ILE A 838 -6.08 -28.69 -2.30
C ILE A 838 -6.47 -30.12 -1.97
N TYR A 839 -7.47 -30.25 -1.10
CA TYR A 839 -7.99 -31.53 -0.63
C TYR A 839 -9.29 -31.83 -1.35
N VAL A 840 -9.48 -33.07 -1.80
CA VAL A 840 -10.70 -33.55 -2.42
C VAL A 840 -11.31 -34.63 -1.54
N TYR A 841 -12.55 -34.41 -1.16
CA TYR A 841 -13.35 -35.35 -0.39
C TYR A 841 -14.48 -35.92 -1.26
N LYS A 842 -14.73 -37.22 -1.08
CA LYS A 842 -15.88 -37.92 -1.64
C LYS A 842 -16.51 -38.79 -0.55
N ASP A 843 -17.81 -38.64 -0.35
CA ASP A 843 -18.56 -39.40 0.67
C ASP A 843 -17.84 -39.41 2.05
N ILE A 844 -17.33 -38.24 2.47
CA ILE A 844 -16.63 -37.98 3.76
C ILE A 844 -15.17 -38.45 3.83
N LEU A 845 -14.70 -39.26 2.89
CA LEU A 845 -13.31 -39.71 2.85
C LEU A 845 -12.43 -38.74 2.04
N SER A 846 -11.26 -38.42 2.58
CA SER A 846 -10.20 -37.72 1.85
C SER A 846 -9.69 -38.64 0.74
N VAL A 847 -9.93 -38.25 -0.52
CA VAL A 847 -9.53 -39.01 -1.71
C VAL A 847 -8.15 -38.57 -2.20
N ASN A 848 -7.84 -37.29 -2.08
CA ASN A 848 -6.54 -36.73 -2.45
C ASN A 848 -6.26 -35.45 -1.64
N GLU A 849 -5.12 -35.40 -0.94
CA GLU A 849 -4.67 -34.26 -0.11
C GLU A 849 -3.68 -33.34 -0.82
N ASN A 850 -3.36 -33.61 -2.09
CA ASN A 850 -2.56 -32.77 -2.95
C ASN A 850 -3.07 -32.86 -4.40
N PHE A 851 -4.32 -32.45 -4.60
CA PHE A 851 -4.97 -32.48 -5.90
C PHE A 851 -4.59 -31.26 -6.74
N ASP A 852 -4.00 -31.49 -7.91
CA ASP A 852 -3.63 -30.42 -8.84
C ASP A 852 -4.80 -30.09 -9.78
N LEU A 853 -5.39 -28.90 -9.59
CA LEU A 853 -6.49 -28.43 -10.41
C LEU A 853 -5.99 -28.01 -11.80
N PRO A 854 -6.72 -28.35 -12.88
CA PRO A 854 -6.31 -27.98 -14.22
C PRO A 854 -6.44 -26.48 -14.44
N SER A 855 -5.42 -25.86 -15.02
CA SER A 855 -5.55 -24.51 -15.59
C SER A 855 -6.43 -24.53 -16.84
N LYS A 856 -6.75 -23.36 -17.41
CA LYS A 856 -7.39 -23.33 -18.73
C LYS A 856 -6.49 -24.03 -19.77
N PRO A 857 -7.06 -24.67 -20.80
CA PRO A 857 -6.27 -25.20 -21.91
C PRO A 857 -5.44 -24.07 -22.55
N GLU A 858 -4.21 -24.37 -22.98
CA GLU A 858 -3.25 -23.34 -23.42
C GLU A 858 -3.70 -22.62 -24.69
N THR A 859 -4.13 -23.39 -25.70
CA THR A 859 -4.67 -22.85 -26.95
C THR A 859 -5.79 -23.74 -27.49
N VAL A 860 -6.76 -23.12 -28.15
CA VAL A 860 -7.76 -23.82 -28.98
C VAL A 860 -7.82 -23.12 -30.32
N THR A 861 -7.55 -23.85 -31.40
CA THR A 861 -7.49 -23.30 -32.76
C THR A 861 -8.44 -24.03 -33.68
N ALA A 862 -9.04 -23.31 -34.63
CA ALA A 862 -9.83 -23.94 -35.69
C ALA A 862 -8.88 -24.54 -36.74
N GLY A 863 -9.02 -25.84 -36.97
CA GLY A 863 -8.41 -26.57 -38.08
C GLY A 863 -9.34 -26.58 -39.29
N ASP A 864 -9.83 -27.75 -39.68
CA ASP A 864 -10.68 -27.91 -40.86
C ASP A 864 -12.10 -27.37 -40.65
N VAL A 865 -12.52 -26.47 -41.53
CA VAL A 865 -13.88 -25.91 -41.56
C VAL A 865 -14.58 -26.35 -42.83
N THR A 866 -15.73 -27.00 -42.69
CA THR A 866 -16.62 -27.40 -43.79
C THR A 866 -17.90 -26.56 -43.79
N HIS A 867 -18.81 -26.81 -44.74
CA HIS A 867 -20.12 -26.16 -44.76
C HIS A 867 -21.01 -26.51 -43.55
N ASN A 868 -20.71 -27.57 -42.80
CA ASN A 868 -21.53 -28.04 -41.67
C ASN A 868 -20.74 -28.54 -40.46
N SER A 869 -19.41 -28.34 -40.42
CA SER A 869 -18.56 -28.77 -39.30
C SER A 869 -17.31 -27.93 -39.13
N VAL A 870 -16.78 -27.87 -37.90
CA VAL A 870 -15.51 -27.24 -37.55
C VAL A 870 -14.69 -28.21 -36.71
N THR A 871 -13.45 -28.49 -37.11
CA THR A 871 -12.48 -29.27 -36.33
C THR A 871 -11.63 -28.33 -35.49
N LEU A 872 -11.52 -28.60 -34.19
CA LEU A 872 -10.81 -27.80 -33.20
C LEU A 872 -9.59 -28.56 -32.69
N LYS A 873 -8.44 -27.89 -32.64
CA LYS A 873 -7.20 -28.41 -32.05
C LYS A 873 -7.01 -27.85 -30.64
N ILE A 874 -6.84 -28.70 -29.64
CA ILE A 874 -6.77 -28.33 -28.22
C ILE A 874 -5.37 -28.64 -27.67
N SER A 875 -4.67 -27.62 -27.19
CA SER A 875 -3.45 -27.81 -26.38
C SER A 875 -3.80 -28.02 -24.91
N PRO A 876 -3.22 -29.03 -24.25
CA PRO A 876 -3.54 -29.33 -22.85
C PRO A 876 -3.19 -28.17 -21.92
N PRO A 877 -3.85 -28.08 -20.74
CA PRO A 877 -3.49 -27.13 -19.70
C PRO A 877 -2.03 -27.25 -19.24
N ARG A 878 -1.42 -26.11 -18.89
CA ARG A 878 -0.06 -26.05 -18.31
C ARG A 878 0.03 -26.73 -16.94
N PHE A 879 -1.03 -26.63 -16.14
CA PHE A 879 -1.12 -27.21 -14.79
C PHE A 879 -2.29 -28.19 -14.73
N GLY A 880 -2.16 -29.29 -13.96
CA GLY A 880 -3.22 -30.25 -13.67
C GLY A 880 -3.66 -31.13 -14.86
N ALA A 881 -2.83 -31.27 -15.90
CA ALA A 881 -3.16 -32.01 -17.12
C ALA A 881 -3.34 -33.52 -16.87
N GLU A 882 -2.63 -34.06 -15.88
CA GLU A 882 -2.68 -35.44 -15.43
C GLU A 882 -4.04 -35.83 -14.85
N ASN A 883 -4.76 -34.88 -14.24
CA ASN A 883 -6.06 -35.09 -13.60
C ASN A 883 -7.24 -34.94 -14.57
N ILE A 884 -6.99 -34.62 -15.84
CA ILE A 884 -8.02 -34.49 -16.87
C ILE A 884 -8.55 -35.88 -17.24
N THR A 885 -9.86 -35.99 -17.45
CA THR A 885 -10.55 -37.18 -17.95
C THR A 885 -11.00 -36.99 -19.41
N CYS A 886 -11.51 -35.81 -19.75
CA CYS A 886 -11.97 -35.43 -21.10
C CYS A 886 -11.99 -33.90 -21.28
N TYR A 887 -12.32 -33.42 -22.47
CA TYR A 887 -12.58 -32.00 -22.74
C TYR A 887 -14.07 -31.77 -23.04
N LEU A 888 -14.65 -30.72 -22.45
CA LEU A 888 -16.00 -30.25 -22.74
C LEU A 888 -15.92 -29.06 -23.69
N LEU A 889 -16.48 -29.24 -24.88
CA LEU A 889 -16.57 -28.22 -25.92
C LEU A 889 -17.97 -27.63 -25.94
N GLU A 890 -18.05 -26.32 -25.98
CA GLU A 890 -19.30 -25.59 -26.02
C GLU A 890 -19.29 -24.63 -27.22
N TYR A 891 -20.41 -24.52 -27.92
CA TYR A 891 -20.54 -23.64 -29.08
C TYR A 891 -21.91 -22.95 -29.15
N CYS A 892 -21.94 -21.71 -29.64
CA CYS A 892 -23.17 -20.95 -29.86
C CYS A 892 -23.08 -20.13 -31.16
N VAL A 893 -24.22 -19.74 -31.71
CA VAL A 893 -24.27 -18.79 -32.84
C VAL A 893 -23.80 -17.42 -32.35
N SER A 894 -22.96 -16.74 -33.14
CA SER A 894 -22.42 -15.43 -32.77
C SER A 894 -23.56 -14.41 -32.60
N GLY A 895 -23.71 -13.88 -31.39
CA GLY A 895 -24.80 -12.98 -31.00
C GLY A 895 -25.95 -13.64 -30.23
N GLU A 896 -25.91 -14.96 -30.02
CA GLU A 896 -26.85 -15.71 -29.16
C GLU A 896 -26.17 -16.20 -27.88
N ASP A 897 -26.93 -16.29 -26.78
CA ASP A 897 -26.44 -16.70 -25.46
C ASP A 897 -26.67 -18.19 -25.13
N GLU A 898 -27.28 -18.96 -26.03
CA GLU A 898 -27.55 -20.40 -25.82
C GLU A 898 -26.38 -21.27 -26.32
N TRP A 899 -25.61 -21.83 -25.38
CA TRP A 899 -24.47 -22.71 -25.66
C TRP A 899 -24.90 -24.17 -25.76
N GLN A 900 -24.55 -24.82 -26.86
CA GLN A 900 -24.64 -26.27 -27.06
C GLN A 900 -23.34 -26.94 -26.62
N GLN A 901 -23.41 -28.19 -26.15
CA GLN A 901 -22.26 -28.89 -25.55
C GLN A 901 -21.96 -30.23 -26.23
N THR A 902 -20.68 -30.57 -26.36
CA THR A 902 -20.19 -31.89 -26.79
C THR A 902 -18.93 -32.26 -26.01
N THR A 903 -18.70 -33.55 -25.77
CA THR A 903 -17.52 -34.04 -25.04
C THR A 903 -16.55 -34.72 -25.97
N ALA A 904 -15.26 -34.46 -25.78
CA ALA A 904 -14.18 -35.10 -26.51
C ALA A 904 -13.29 -35.93 -25.58
N PRO A 905 -12.80 -37.11 -26.01
CA PRO A 905 -11.75 -37.82 -25.28
C PRO A 905 -10.47 -36.96 -25.20
N LYS A 906 -9.40 -37.44 -24.54
CA LYS A 906 -8.06 -36.83 -24.57
C LYS A 906 -7.42 -36.87 -25.98
N ALA A 907 -8.12 -36.36 -26.98
CA ALA A 907 -7.68 -36.23 -28.35
C ALA A 907 -7.24 -34.78 -28.60
N GLU A 908 -6.24 -34.61 -29.44
CA GLU A 908 -5.74 -33.29 -29.83
C GLU A 908 -6.69 -32.56 -30.79
N ASP A 909 -7.51 -33.30 -31.55
CA ASP A 909 -8.44 -32.77 -32.56
C ASP A 909 -9.88 -33.25 -32.33
N VAL A 910 -10.86 -32.33 -32.42
CA VAL A 910 -12.29 -32.62 -32.22
C VAL A 910 -13.16 -31.93 -33.26
N THR A 911 -14.02 -32.68 -33.93
CA THR A 911 -14.96 -32.12 -34.92
C THR A 911 -16.35 -31.89 -34.32
N VAL A 912 -16.78 -30.62 -34.31
CA VAL A 912 -18.17 -30.23 -34.06
C VAL A 912 -18.92 -30.25 -35.38
N SER A 913 -19.95 -31.09 -35.50
CA SER A 913 -20.74 -31.30 -36.73
C SER A 913 -22.20 -30.87 -36.56
N GLY A 914 -22.92 -30.66 -37.68
CA GLY A 914 -24.31 -30.22 -37.66
C GLY A 914 -24.50 -28.70 -37.60
N LEU A 915 -23.45 -27.93 -37.91
CA LEU A 915 -23.48 -26.47 -37.93
C LEU A 915 -24.26 -25.96 -39.15
N THR A 916 -24.97 -24.85 -38.98
CA THR A 916 -25.71 -24.20 -40.08
C THR A 916 -24.70 -23.56 -41.05
N PRO A 917 -24.81 -23.81 -42.37
CA PRO A 917 -23.94 -23.17 -43.36
C PRO A 917 -24.03 -21.64 -43.35
N ASN A 918 -22.92 -20.94 -43.60
CA ASN A 918 -22.81 -19.48 -43.62
C ASN A 918 -23.24 -18.80 -42.31
N THR A 919 -23.15 -19.50 -41.19
CA THR A 919 -23.46 -18.97 -39.86
C THR A 919 -22.16 -18.85 -39.06
N GLU A 920 -21.99 -17.74 -38.36
CA GLU A 920 -20.85 -17.51 -37.48
C GLU A 920 -21.08 -18.19 -36.13
N TYR A 921 -20.12 -19.00 -35.68
CA TYR A 921 -20.17 -19.68 -34.39
C TYR A 921 -19.01 -19.25 -33.50
N MET A 922 -19.28 -19.11 -32.21
CA MET A 922 -18.29 -18.99 -31.15
C MET A 922 -18.08 -20.35 -30.48
N PHE A 923 -16.84 -20.65 -30.12
CA PHE A 923 -16.46 -21.92 -29.49
C PHE A 923 -15.64 -21.66 -28.23
N ARG A 924 -15.88 -22.47 -27.20
CA ARG A 924 -15.08 -22.51 -25.98
C ARG A 924 -14.82 -23.94 -25.53
N CYS A 925 -13.69 -24.17 -24.88
CA CYS A 925 -13.27 -25.49 -24.39
C CYS A 925 -12.93 -25.43 -22.90
N ARG A 926 -13.32 -26.48 -22.16
CA ARG A 926 -12.99 -26.68 -20.75
C ARG A 926 -12.35 -28.05 -20.54
N ALA A 927 -11.34 -28.12 -19.67
CA ALA A 927 -10.84 -29.39 -19.18
C ALA A 927 -11.82 -30.00 -18.16
N VAL A 928 -12.04 -31.31 -18.18
CA VAL A 928 -12.92 -32.01 -17.23
C VAL A 928 -12.06 -32.95 -16.38
N THR A 929 -12.27 -32.99 -15.06
CA THR A 929 -11.61 -33.93 -14.14
C THR A 929 -12.60 -34.92 -13.56
N SER A 930 -12.12 -35.83 -12.69
CA SER A 930 -13.00 -36.71 -11.91
C SER A 930 -13.91 -36.00 -10.92
N VAL A 931 -13.64 -34.71 -10.62
CA VAL A 931 -14.35 -33.93 -9.60
C VAL A 931 -15.22 -32.84 -10.21
N GLY A 932 -14.79 -32.20 -11.30
CA GLY A 932 -15.53 -31.08 -11.91
C GLY A 932 -14.86 -30.54 -13.17
N VAL A 933 -15.35 -29.40 -13.67
CA VAL A 933 -14.83 -28.76 -14.89
C VAL A 933 -13.88 -27.60 -14.58
N GLY A 934 -12.80 -27.47 -15.33
CA GLY A 934 -11.87 -26.34 -15.26
C GLY A 934 -12.38 -25.09 -15.99
N PRO A 935 -11.62 -23.98 -15.91
CA PRO A 935 -11.97 -22.73 -16.59
C PRO A 935 -11.95 -22.88 -18.12
N ALA A 936 -12.80 -22.09 -18.79
CA ALA A 936 -12.95 -22.14 -20.25
C ALA A 936 -11.87 -21.31 -20.98
N VAL A 937 -11.51 -21.75 -22.17
CA VAL A 937 -10.75 -20.97 -23.17
C VAL A 937 -11.59 -20.80 -24.43
N GLU A 938 -11.72 -19.56 -24.90
CA GLU A 938 -12.44 -19.21 -26.11
C GLU A 938 -11.50 -19.12 -27.32
N ILE A 939 -12.01 -19.47 -28.50
CA ILE A 939 -11.29 -19.28 -29.76
C ILE A 939 -11.28 -17.79 -30.13
N SER A 940 -10.17 -17.32 -30.70
CA SER A 940 -10.05 -15.92 -31.15
C SER A 940 -10.94 -15.65 -32.37
N GLY A 941 -12.12 -15.07 -32.13
CA GLY A 941 -13.05 -14.61 -33.17
C GLY A 941 -14.04 -15.67 -33.67
N PRO A 942 -15.14 -15.24 -34.33
CA PRO A 942 -16.16 -16.15 -34.85
C PRO A 942 -15.62 -16.98 -36.02
N CYS A 943 -16.01 -18.26 -36.08
CA CYS A 943 -15.71 -19.15 -37.21
C CYS A 943 -16.94 -19.24 -38.14
N SER A 944 -16.77 -18.86 -39.41
CA SER A 944 -17.80 -18.97 -40.44
C SER A 944 -17.72 -20.31 -41.17
N SER A 945 -18.80 -21.09 -41.17
CA SER A 945 -18.97 -22.29 -42.00
C SER A 945 -19.10 -21.92 -43.49
N THR A 946 -18.00 -21.62 -44.18
CA THR A 946 -18.02 -21.21 -45.60
C THR A 946 -17.92 -22.41 -46.56
N ARG A 947 -18.63 -22.33 -47.68
CA ARG A 947 -18.55 -23.29 -48.79
C ARG A 947 -17.24 -23.09 -49.56
N LYS A 948 -16.21 -23.88 -49.30
CA LYS A 948 -15.05 -23.96 -50.22
C LYS A 948 -15.46 -24.68 -51.51
N LEU A 949 -15.23 -24.03 -52.66
CA LEU A 949 -15.24 -24.65 -53.98
C LEU A 949 -14.29 -25.86 -53.99
N HIS A 950 -14.82 -27.03 -54.33
CA HIS A 950 -14.02 -28.20 -54.67
C HIS A 950 -14.71 -28.95 -55.81
N SER A 951 -14.87 -28.25 -56.94
CA SER A 951 -15.34 -28.79 -58.23
C SER A 951 -14.21 -28.95 -59.25
N GLU A 952 -12.94 -28.95 -58.85
CA GLU A 952 -11.80 -29.07 -59.78
C GLU A 952 -10.76 -30.13 -59.36
N THR A 953 -10.99 -30.85 -58.26
CA THR A 953 -10.09 -31.90 -57.73
C THR A 953 -10.66 -33.30 -57.88
N GLN A 954 -11.92 -33.43 -58.33
CA GLN A 954 -12.51 -34.71 -58.69
C GLN A 954 -12.03 -35.16 -60.09
N GLU A 955 -11.80 -34.21 -61.01
CA GLU A 955 -11.24 -34.51 -62.34
C GLU A 955 -9.74 -34.84 -62.31
N LEU A 956 -8.97 -34.20 -61.41
CA LEU A 956 -7.56 -34.55 -61.17
C LEU A 956 -7.38 -35.85 -60.37
N LYS A 957 -8.39 -36.28 -59.60
CA LYS A 957 -8.39 -37.59 -58.92
C LYS A 957 -8.64 -38.74 -59.90
N ASP A 958 -9.54 -38.55 -60.86
CA ASP A 958 -9.86 -39.57 -61.86
C ASP A 958 -8.73 -39.74 -62.91
N GLU A 959 -7.88 -38.72 -63.12
CA GLU A 959 -6.70 -38.78 -63.99
C GLU A 959 -5.43 -39.31 -63.28
N TYR A 960 -5.28 -39.05 -61.97
CA TYR A 960 -4.15 -39.56 -61.17
C TYR A 960 -4.37 -40.98 -60.60
N GLU A 961 -5.62 -41.44 -60.47
CA GLU A 961 -5.94 -42.83 -60.10
C GLU A 961 -5.64 -43.85 -61.23
N ASN A 962 -5.32 -43.38 -62.45
CA ASN A 962 -5.03 -44.24 -63.60
C ASN A 962 -3.53 -44.43 -63.89
N ASP A 963 -2.66 -43.54 -63.42
CA ASP A 963 -1.20 -43.65 -63.57
C ASP A 963 -0.50 -43.72 -62.21
N THR A 964 0.27 -44.78 -61.98
CA THR A 964 1.09 -45.08 -60.78
C THR A 964 0.41 -45.83 -59.61
N LYS A 965 -0.12 -47.02 -59.94
CA LYS A 965 0.18 -48.20 -59.10
C LYS A 965 1.69 -48.43 -59.10
N GLU A 966 2.43 -47.82 -58.19
CA GLU A 966 3.71 -48.39 -57.75
C GLU A 966 4.06 -47.89 -56.35
N LYS A 967 4.43 -48.84 -55.49
CA LYS A 967 4.82 -48.62 -54.09
C LYS A 967 5.86 -47.50 -54.04
N VAL A 968 5.57 -46.44 -53.27
CA VAL A 968 6.59 -45.45 -52.88
C VAL A 968 7.79 -46.23 -52.37
N SER A 969 8.89 -46.17 -53.11
CA SER A 969 10.07 -46.94 -52.77
C SER A 969 10.68 -46.34 -51.50
N VAL A 970 11.45 -47.13 -50.77
CA VAL A 970 12.18 -46.61 -49.58
C VAL A 970 13.04 -45.39 -49.96
N GLN A 971 13.49 -45.28 -51.22
CA GLN A 971 14.24 -44.11 -51.70
C GLN A 971 13.40 -42.83 -51.79
N ASP A 972 12.10 -42.93 -52.10
CA ASP A 972 11.20 -41.77 -52.17
C ASP A 972 10.79 -41.29 -50.76
N LEU A 973 10.63 -42.23 -49.82
CA LEU A 973 10.46 -41.91 -48.39
C LEU A 973 11.73 -41.29 -47.79
N ILE A 974 12.91 -41.76 -48.17
CA ILE A 974 14.19 -41.16 -47.80
C ILE A 974 14.26 -39.73 -48.34
N LYS A 975 13.87 -39.51 -49.60
CA LYS A 975 13.90 -38.18 -50.21
C LYS A 975 12.94 -37.18 -49.54
N ILE A 976 11.74 -37.63 -49.16
CA ILE A 976 10.78 -36.82 -48.39
C ILE A 976 11.35 -36.49 -47.00
N LYS A 977 12.00 -37.46 -46.35
CA LYS A 977 12.62 -37.23 -45.03
C LYS A 977 13.89 -36.38 -45.11
N GLU A 978 14.66 -36.47 -46.20
CA GLU A 978 15.78 -35.58 -46.48
C GLU A 978 15.30 -34.14 -46.68
N GLU A 979 14.20 -33.90 -47.39
CA GLU A 979 13.61 -32.56 -47.54
C GLU A 979 13.05 -32.01 -46.22
N GLU A 980 12.51 -32.87 -45.35
CA GLU A 980 12.03 -32.49 -44.02
C GLU A 980 13.19 -32.15 -43.06
N ILE A 981 14.29 -32.91 -43.16
CA ILE A 981 15.53 -32.64 -42.43
C ILE A 981 16.13 -31.32 -42.89
N VAL A 982 16.18 -31.04 -44.19
CA VAL A 982 16.68 -29.77 -44.74
C VAL A 982 15.83 -28.59 -44.25
N ARG A 983 14.51 -28.71 -44.19
CA ARG A 983 13.64 -27.64 -43.63
C ARG A 983 13.83 -27.43 -42.13
N LEU A 984 14.03 -28.50 -41.37
CA LEU A 984 14.35 -28.40 -39.94
C LEU A 984 15.74 -27.79 -39.74
N GLN A 985 16.68 -28.09 -40.62
CA GLN A 985 18.03 -27.54 -40.60
C GLN A 985 18.01 -26.04 -40.91
N ASP A 986 17.23 -25.59 -41.90
CA ASP A 986 17.02 -24.16 -42.19
C ASP A 986 16.33 -23.42 -41.04
N TRP A 987 15.38 -24.06 -40.36
CA TRP A 987 14.71 -23.47 -39.20
C TRP A 987 15.64 -23.35 -37.99
N ILE A 988 16.47 -24.37 -37.74
CA ILE A 988 17.50 -24.32 -36.69
C ILE A 988 18.54 -23.25 -37.03
N VAL A 989 19.00 -23.15 -38.28
CA VAL A 989 19.92 -22.09 -38.72
C VAL A 989 19.28 -20.71 -38.54
N SER A 990 17.98 -20.54 -38.83
CA SER A 990 17.27 -19.27 -38.59
C SER A 990 17.15 -18.94 -37.09
N LEU A 991 16.92 -19.92 -36.22
CA LEU A 991 16.93 -19.73 -34.77
C LEU A 991 18.32 -19.42 -34.23
N MET A 992 19.36 -20.06 -34.80
CA MET A 992 20.75 -19.77 -34.47
C MET A 992 21.16 -18.38 -34.94
N ASP A 993 20.67 -17.91 -36.09
CA ASP A 993 20.88 -16.54 -36.59
C ASP A 993 20.16 -15.50 -35.71
N GLN A 994 18.94 -15.79 -35.24
CA GLN A 994 18.26 -14.94 -34.26
C GLN A 994 18.97 -14.92 -32.90
N SER A 995 19.51 -16.06 -32.46
CA SER A 995 20.30 -16.16 -31.22
C SER A 995 21.64 -15.43 -31.35
N ALA A 996 22.31 -15.56 -32.50
CA ALA A 996 23.53 -14.84 -32.83
C ALA A 996 23.28 -13.33 -32.87
N GLN A 997 22.19 -12.86 -33.51
CA GLN A 997 21.77 -11.44 -33.49
C GLN A 997 21.47 -10.93 -32.08
N CYS A 998 20.90 -11.77 -31.21
CA CYS A 998 20.72 -11.44 -29.79
C CYS A 998 22.06 -11.34 -29.04
N ILE A 999 23.01 -12.24 -29.30
CA ILE A 999 24.35 -12.21 -28.72
C ILE A 999 25.15 -11.01 -29.24
N THR A 1000 25.05 -10.67 -30.53
CA THR A 1000 25.65 -9.48 -31.14
C THR A 1000 25.06 -8.21 -30.53
N ARG A 1001 23.73 -8.14 -30.31
CA ARG A 1001 23.09 -7.02 -29.59
C ARG A 1001 23.53 -6.93 -28.13
N LEU A 1002 23.73 -8.07 -27.45
CA LEU A 1002 24.27 -8.10 -26.08
C LEU A 1002 25.74 -7.67 -26.02
N GLN A 1003 26.53 -7.98 -27.05
CA GLN A 1003 27.92 -7.52 -27.22
C GLN A 1003 28.00 -6.04 -27.60
N GLU A 1004 27.07 -5.52 -28.39
CA GLU A 1004 26.93 -4.09 -28.72
C GLU A 1004 26.56 -3.24 -27.48
N ILE A 1005 25.92 -3.84 -26.48
CA ILE A 1005 25.60 -3.21 -25.18
C ILE A 1005 26.80 -3.24 -24.22
N ALA A 1006 27.77 -4.15 -24.40
CA ALA A 1006 28.94 -4.26 -23.54
C ALA A 1006 30.06 -3.27 -23.94
N LEU A 1007 30.39 -2.32 -23.05
CA LEU A 1007 31.31 -1.20 -23.33
C LEU A 1007 32.82 -1.58 -23.51
N ARG A 1008 33.20 -2.87 -23.60
CA ARG A 1008 34.56 -3.34 -24.01
C ARG A 1008 34.50 -4.74 -24.65
N PRO A 1009 35.38 -5.07 -25.63
CA PRO A 1009 35.50 -6.43 -26.15
C PRO A 1009 36.04 -7.37 -25.07
N ASN A 1010 35.36 -8.50 -24.85
CA ASN A 1010 35.80 -9.55 -23.93
C ASN A 1010 37.08 -10.20 -24.48
N SER A 1011 38.14 -10.22 -23.69
CA SER A 1011 39.45 -10.80 -24.06
C SER A 1011 39.50 -12.33 -23.91
N LEU A 1012 38.41 -12.96 -23.46
CA LEU A 1012 38.31 -14.39 -23.20
C LEU A 1012 37.00 -14.90 -23.78
N THR A 1013 37.05 -16.07 -24.40
CA THR A 1013 35.87 -16.79 -24.88
C THR A 1013 35.09 -17.37 -23.69
N THR A 1014 33.80 -17.65 -23.90
CA THR A 1014 32.93 -18.19 -22.85
C THR A 1014 33.48 -19.48 -22.20
N PRO A 1015 34.07 -20.43 -22.96
CA PRO A 1015 34.73 -21.60 -22.36
C PRO A 1015 35.98 -21.23 -21.53
N GLU A 1016 36.85 -20.34 -22.05
CA GLU A 1016 38.06 -19.90 -21.33
C GLU A 1016 37.75 -19.16 -20.02
N TYR A 1017 36.64 -18.43 -19.98
CA TYR A 1017 36.16 -17.77 -18.77
C TYR A 1017 35.64 -18.78 -17.73
N ILE A 1018 34.90 -19.81 -18.17
CA ILE A 1018 34.39 -20.86 -17.28
C ILE A 1018 35.55 -21.71 -16.73
N ASP A 1019 36.59 -21.97 -17.52
CA ASP A 1019 37.80 -22.66 -17.06
C ASP A 1019 38.54 -21.90 -15.96
N MET A 1020 38.67 -20.57 -16.06
CA MET A 1020 39.22 -19.75 -14.97
C MET A 1020 38.37 -19.82 -13.69
N LEU A 1021 37.03 -19.89 -13.80
CA LEU A 1021 36.16 -20.02 -12.64
C LEU A 1021 36.31 -21.39 -11.97
N ILE A 1022 36.52 -22.45 -12.77
CA ILE A 1022 36.81 -23.79 -12.26
C ILE A 1022 38.17 -23.81 -11.54
N GLU A 1023 39.21 -23.18 -12.09
CA GLU A 1023 40.51 -23.05 -11.41
C GLU A 1023 40.41 -22.22 -10.12
N GLY A 1024 39.61 -21.15 -10.13
CA GLY A 1024 39.30 -20.35 -8.95
C GLY A 1024 38.66 -21.18 -7.83
N GLU A 1025 37.58 -21.91 -8.12
CA GLU A 1025 36.92 -22.80 -7.15
C GLU A 1025 37.83 -23.94 -6.67
N LYS A 1026 38.69 -24.50 -7.54
CA LYS A 1026 39.71 -25.49 -7.17
C LYS A 1026 40.76 -24.91 -6.23
N SER A 1027 41.14 -23.64 -6.41
CA SER A 1027 42.16 -22.96 -5.60
C SER A 1027 41.64 -22.51 -4.22
N GLU A 1028 40.38 -22.08 -4.14
CA GLU A 1028 39.78 -21.59 -2.89
C GLU A 1028 39.25 -22.70 -1.98
N ALA A 1029 38.88 -23.86 -2.54
CA ALA A 1029 38.48 -25.09 -1.83
C ALA A 1029 37.48 -24.89 -0.66
N LYS A 1030 36.52 -23.98 -0.84
CA LYS A 1030 35.45 -23.68 0.14
C LYS A 1030 34.41 -24.80 0.19
N GLU A 1031 33.66 -24.91 1.28
CA GLU A 1031 32.66 -25.97 1.46
C GLU A 1031 31.66 -26.03 0.29
N GLY A 1032 31.39 -27.24 -0.21
CA GLY A 1032 30.55 -27.48 -1.40
C GLY A 1032 31.20 -27.21 -2.77
N TYR A 1033 32.49 -26.84 -2.83
CA TYR A 1033 33.16 -26.51 -4.10
C TYR A 1033 33.15 -27.63 -5.14
N GLN A 1034 33.16 -28.90 -4.72
CA GLN A 1034 33.12 -30.06 -5.64
C GLN A 1034 31.82 -30.12 -6.46
N VAL A 1035 30.68 -29.74 -5.86
CA VAL A 1035 29.38 -29.70 -6.54
C VAL A 1035 29.30 -28.50 -7.50
N ARG A 1036 29.89 -27.37 -7.10
CA ARG A 1036 30.00 -26.19 -7.96
C ARG A 1036 30.93 -26.44 -9.15
N ILE A 1037 32.07 -27.12 -8.95
CA ILE A 1037 32.96 -27.55 -10.03
C ILE A 1037 32.24 -28.48 -11.00
N GLN A 1038 31.51 -29.49 -10.53
CA GLN A 1038 30.73 -30.36 -11.43
C GLN A 1038 29.68 -29.60 -12.24
N SER A 1039 29.05 -28.58 -11.63
CA SER A 1039 28.07 -27.75 -12.31
C SER A 1039 28.73 -26.84 -13.37
N LEU A 1040 29.91 -26.30 -13.06
CA LEU A 1040 30.70 -25.48 -13.98
C LEU A 1040 31.30 -26.31 -15.13
N GLU A 1041 31.76 -27.53 -14.86
CA GLU A 1041 32.26 -28.47 -15.89
C GLU A 1041 31.13 -28.85 -16.85
N ALA A 1042 29.92 -29.14 -16.35
CA ALA A 1042 28.75 -29.40 -17.20
C ALA A 1042 28.30 -28.16 -18.02
N MET A 1043 28.52 -26.95 -17.51
CA MET A 1043 28.31 -25.71 -18.26
C MET A 1043 29.38 -25.50 -19.32
N ASN A 1044 30.63 -25.85 -19.03
CA ASN A 1044 31.74 -25.72 -19.98
C ASN A 1044 31.56 -26.67 -21.18
N ASP A 1045 31.18 -27.92 -20.93
CA ASP A 1045 30.88 -28.89 -22.00
C ASP A 1045 29.79 -28.39 -22.96
N ARG A 1046 28.76 -27.71 -22.43
CA ARG A 1046 27.69 -27.10 -23.23
C ARG A 1046 28.19 -25.88 -24.01
N ALA A 1047 29.03 -25.05 -23.39
CA ALA A 1047 29.60 -23.87 -24.01
C ALA A 1047 30.58 -24.23 -25.14
N GLU A 1048 31.37 -25.29 -24.98
CA GLU A 1048 32.27 -25.83 -26.01
C GLU A 1048 31.50 -26.35 -27.24
N ILE A 1049 30.39 -27.06 -27.01
CA ILE A 1049 29.53 -27.54 -28.09
C ILE A 1049 28.96 -26.35 -28.87
N ILE A 1050 28.47 -25.33 -28.17
CA ILE A 1050 27.94 -24.11 -28.81
C ILE A 1050 29.03 -23.37 -29.60
N SER A 1051 30.25 -23.26 -29.05
CA SER A 1051 31.38 -22.64 -29.74
C SER A 1051 31.80 -23.39 -31.01
N LYS A 1052 31.80 -24.74 -30.98
CA LYS A 1052 32.14 -25.57 -32.14
C LYS A 1052 31.08 -25.49 -33.25
N VAL A 1053 29.80 -25.33 -32.88
CA VAL A 1053 28.71 -25.14 -33.86
C VAL A 1053 28.75 -23.74 -34.47
N ALA A 1054 29.13 -22.71 -33.69
CA ALA A 1054 29.31 -21.35 -34.20
C ALA A 1054 30.43 -21.25 -35.26
N THR A 1055 31.53 -21.99 -35.10
CA THR A 1055 32.62 -22.02 -36.10
C THR A 1055 32.32 -22.83 -37.37
N LEU A 1056 31.22 -23.58 -37.40
CA LEU A 1056 30.75 -24.33 -38.58
C LEU A 1056 29.71 -23.56 -39.41
N THR A 1057 29.30 -22.38 -38.93
CA THR A 1057 28.31 -21.49 -39.56
C THR A 1057 28.93 -20.20 -40.13
N GLU A 1058 30.25 -20.03 -40.00
CA GLU A 1058 31.10 -19.18 -40.87
C GLU A 1058 31.65 -20.02 -42.03
#